data_AF-A0A7X1TX26-F1
#
_entry.id   AF-A0A7X1TX26-F1
#
_cell.length_a   1.000
_cell.length_b   1.000
_cell.length_c   1.000
_cell.angle_alpha   90.00
_cell.angle_beta   90.00
_cell.angle_gamma   90.00
#
_symmetry.space_group_name_H-M   'P 1'
#
loop_
_entity.id
_entity.type
_entity.pdbx_description
1 polymer ?
#
loop_
_entity_poly.entity_id
_entity_poly.type
_entity_poly.pdbx_seq_one_letter_code
_entity_poly.pdbx_strand_id
1 'polypeptide(L)'
;MTNAAHSAAWEASSANVARPPLEGVLVVELGERLGASVCGTILAQLGANVVFVEPTNAAAAVPARGKWVNRACAAAGKLSLVVGDDGSDRKFLDSLLSVADVVLLSTDLPSSRTHDFSADQIICDVTAFGAGGPLAGAPHSEALIQAAAGLADTTGNPDGPPCLIGFPFCEYSAGLYAAAATLVALRVRSMQGFGQHVDIALYDCAVGALSTFLPFHAIGKPATRAGNSHSLAAPWNAYRASDGWVLICTATDDQWRRLCTLFGKPSLARAKGFATNSERVARRAEVDRFVQDWVSAQPVMKCIERLSAIEIACGPILTVPQLAGEPNLLHRHTVRRLFDPVDQSELAMPSSPFALSLPIASNGGEVPRPGEHNSRVRSLVAGRGKAQPLGNGMARSALSGMRVLEIGQYTTAPLVGRHLGALGADVYKIEPPGGEGSRGWPPVQGNRGYFFVFSNSDKRSVELDLRNEAHRARFRSLIQDADVLVENLKPGSLERLGFGPAKLLELNPKLVYCAISGFGASSSYPGRPAFDTVVQAMSGFMDLTRVNGVPTKAGISAADILGGAFGLLSILAAVLIRDQSGRGHLLDISMQDAAVAATAGLWNAKPAASRPFIVRCADGFACLEPEAIDSEAVLVAIGLTVGDCERMTRERLVEACERAGIPAAAVRSVGEVACSPQTIARQLIIEIPGDDGRRWPLLNSPLRLSRTPPLVGKPIGELGEANSELRISSPEE
;
A
#
# COMPACT_ATOMS: atom_id res chain seq x y z
N MET A 1 -6.51 7.36 33.30
CA MET A 1 -6.23 8.79 33.04
C MET A 1 -5.24 9.03 31.91
N THR A 2 -4.68 8.00 31.25
CA THR A 2 -3.63 8.14 30.22
C THR A 2 -4.13 8.24 28.78
N ASN A 3 -5.28 7.65 28.42
CA ASN A 3 -5.77 7.63 27.03
C ASN A 3 -6.28 8.99 26.52
N ALA A 4 -6.90 9.80 27.39
CA ALA A 4 -7.45 11.10 27.02
C ALA A 4 -6.35 12.15 26.77
N ALA A 5 -5.30 12.16 27.61
CA ALA A 5 -4.14 13.04 27.42
C ALA A 5 -3.29 12.61 26.20
N HIS A 6 -3.23 11.30 25.91
CA HIS A 6 -2.57 10.78 24.71
C HIS A 6 -3.30 11.24 23.45
N SER A 7 -4.63 11.09 23.35
CA SER A 7 -5.43 11.59 22.22
C SER A 7 -5.30 13.11 22.03
N ALA A 8 -5.32 13.87 23.13
CA ALA A 8 -5.25 15.33 23.09
C ALA A 8 -3.96 15.88 22.47
N ALA A 9 -2.82 15.18 22.60
CA ALA A 9 -1.56 15.62 21.99
C ALA A 9 -1.58 15.50 20.46
N TRP A 10 -2.16 14.41 19.93
CA TRP A 10 -2.35 14.21 18.49
C TRP A 10 -3.35 15.24 17.94
N GLU A 11 -4.45 15.46 18.64
CA GLU A 11 -5.48 16.44 18.26
C GLU A 11 -4.96 17.90 18.29
N ALA A 12 -4.18 18.29 19.29
CA ALA A 12 -3.69 19.67 19.46
C ALA A 12 -2.61 20.10 18.44
N SER A 13 -1.83 19.15 17.90
CA SER A 13 -0.80 19.46 16.88
C SER A 13 -1.40 19.99 15.56
N SER A 14 -2.68 19.70 15.35
CA SER A 14 -3.43 19.96 14.13
C SER A 14 -4.05 21.37 14.05
N ALA A 15 -4.16 22.06 15.19
CA ALA A 15 -4.92 23.30 15.30
C ALA A 15 -4.17 24.57 14.82
N ASN A 16 -2.97 24.45 14.26
CA ASN A 16 -2.02 25.56 14.16
C ASN A 16 -1.42 25.82 12.76
N VAL A 17 -2.06 25.33 11.69
CA VAL A 17 -1.64 25.63 10.30
C VAL A 17 -2.83 26.19 9.52
N ALA A 18 -2.61 27.32 8.84
CA ALA A 18 -3.68 28.11 8.23
C ALA A 18 -4.14 27.61 6.84
N ARG A 19 -3.39 26.70 6.18
CA ARG A 19 -3.59 26.34 4.76
C ARG A 19 -3.23 24.89 4.43
N PRO A 20 -4.00 24.18 3.58
CA PRO A 20 -3.63 22.87 3.03
C PRO A 20 -2.33 22.88 2.23
N PRO A 21 -1.55 21.77 2.21
CA PRO A 21 -0.25 21.73 1.54
C PRO A 21 -0.31 22.03 0.04
N LEU A 22 -1.43 21.71 -0.61
CA LEU A 22 -1.63 21.89 -2.05
C LEU A 22 -2.60 23.01 -2.39
N GLU A 23 -2.88 23.93 -1.46
CA GLU A 23 -3.72 25.09 -1.76
C GLU A 23 -3.16 25.85 -2.97
N GLY A 24 -4.03 26.12 -3.95
CA GLY A 24 -3.65 26.81 -5.17
C GLY A 24 -2.96 25.94 -6.22
N VAL A 25 -2.76 24.63 -6.00
CA VAL A 25 -2.32 23.71 -7.06
C VAL A 25 -3.51 23.35 -7.96
N LEU A 26 -3.34 23.46 -9.29
CA LEU A 26 -4.33 23.02 -10.28
C LEU A 26 -3.90 21.67 -10.88
N VAL A 27 -4.73 20.65 -10.68
CA VAL A 27 -4.51 19.31 -11.22
C VAL A 27 -5.57 19.04 -12.28
N VAL A 28 -5.18 18.50 -13.44
CA VAL A 28 -6.12 18.04 -14.46
C VAL A 28 -6.02 16.52 -14.54
N GLU A 29 -7.12 15.82 -14.23
CA GLU A 29 -7.19 14.36 -14.28
C GLU A 29 -7.81 13.91 -15.60
N LEU A 30 -6.98 13.36 -16.49
CA LEU A 30 -7.38 12.71 -17.74
C LEU A 30 -7.16 11.19 -17.65
N GLY A 31 -8.02 10.43 -18.31
CA GLY A 31 -7.89 8.97 -18.40
C GLY A 31 -8.87 8.19 -17.52
N GLU A 32 -8.73 6.87 -17.56
CA GLU A 32 -9.74 5.90 -17.12
C GLU A 32 -9.28 5.04 -15.94
N ARG A 33 -7.98 4.95 -15.68
CA ARG A 33 -7.44 4.07 -14.63
C ARG A 33 -7.85 4.52 -13.24
N LEU A 34 -8.09 3.52 -12.39
CA LEU A 34 -8.43 3.74 -10.99
C LEU A 34 -7.24 4.38 -10.25
N GLY A 35 -6.01 3.94 -10.50
CA GLY A 35 -4.81 4.46 -9.86
C GLY A 35 -4.58 5.95 -10.11
N ALA A 36 -4.77 6.43 -11.34
CA ALA A 36 -4.73 7.86 -11.64
C ALA A 36 -5.81 8.63 -10.86
N SER A 37 -7.01 8.06 -10.75
CA SER A 37 -8.10 8.69 -9.99
C SER A 37 -7.87 8.68 -8.47
N VAL A 38 -7.27 7.61 -7.93
CA VAL A 38 -6.83 7.53 -6.52
C VAL A 38 -5.82 8.64 -6.24
N CYS A 39 -4.83 8.83 -7.12
CA CYS A 39 -3.88 9.95 -7.03
C CYS A 39 -4.62 11.29 -6.99
N GLY A 40 -5.52 11.55 -7.95
CA GLY A 40 -6.33 12.77 -7.99
C GLY A 40 -7.17 12.98 -6.73
N THR A 41 -7.77 11.92 -6.19
CA THR A 41 -8.56 11.99 -4.95
C THR A 41 -7.69 12.40 -3.77
N ILE A 42 -6.48 11.85 -3.65
CA ILE A 42 -5.56 12.19 -2.58
C ILE A 42 -5.07 13.65 -2.72
N LEU A 43 -4.72 14.09 -3.93
CA LEU A 43 -4.31 15.48 -4.15
C LEU A 43 -5.44 16.47 -3.81
N ALA A 44 -6.70 16.13 -4.12
CA ALA A 44 -7.87 16.92 -3.72
C ALA A 44 -8.03 16.96 -2.19
N GLN A 45 -7.85 15.82 -1.51
CA GLN A 45 -7.86 15.75 -0.04
C GLN A 45 -6.77 16.62 0.57
N LEU A 46 -5.60 16.72 -0.07
CA LEU A 46 -4.49 17.59 0.33
C LEU A 46 -4.67 19.07 -0.07
N GLY A 47 -5.80 19.44 -0.69
CA GLY A 47 -6.21 20.82 -0.96
C GLY A 47 -6.03 21.32 -2.39
N ALA A 48 -5.64 20.45 -3.33
CA ALA A 48 -5.52 20.83 -4.73
C ALA A 48 -6.89 21.02 -5.40
N ASN A 49 -6.98 21.93 -6.37
CA ASN A 49 -8.12 22.01 -7.28
C ASN A 49 -7.97 20.94 -8.35
N VAL A 50 -8.59 19.78 -8.15
CA VAL A 50 -8.52 18.67 -9.10
C VAL A 50 -9.70 18.73 -10.06
N VAL A 51 -9.42 19.00 -11.34
CA VAL A 51 -10.40 18.99 -12.41
C VAL A 51 -10.55 17.56 -12.91
N PHE A 52 -11.69 16.96 -12.60
CA PHE A 52 -12.08 15.62 -13.03
C PHE A 52 -12.75 15.71 -14.39
N VAL A 53 -12.01 15.41 -15.45
CA VAL A 53 -12.52 15.50 -16.82
C VAL A 53 -13.32 14.25 -17.17
N GLU A 54 -14.55 14.48 -17.60
CA GLU A 54 -15.54 13.45 -17.87
C GLU A 54 -15.91 13.36 -19.34
N PRO A 55 -16.28 12.17 -19.84
CA PRO A 55 -16.80 12.02 -21.18
C PRO A 55 -18.14 12.74 -21.33
N THR A 56 -18.40 13.30 -22.52
CA THR A 56 -19.58 14.11 -22.87
C THR A 56 -20.92 13.42 -22.60
N ASN A 57 -20.96 12.09 -22.55
CA ASN A 57 -22.18 11.29 -22.45
C ASN A 57 -22.38 10.63 -21.06
N ALA A 58 -21.95 11.33 -20.00
CA ALA A 58 -21.87 10.82 -18.61
C ALA A 58 -23.20 10.32 -18.00
N ALA A 59 -24.36 10.58 -18.60
CA ALA A 59 -25.65 10.06 -18.10
C ALA A 59 -26.14 8.78 -18.80
N ALA A 60 -25.57 8.41 -19.96
CA ALA A 60 -26.04 7.27 -20.77
C ALA A 60 -24.95 6.26 -21.17
N ALA A 61 -23.66 6.57 -20.97
CA ALA A 61 -22.55 5.72 -21.41
C ALA A 61 -21.30 5.84 -20.51
N VAL A 62 -21.46 5.79 -19.19
CA VAL A 62 -20.32 5.66 -18.28
C VAL A 62 -19.70 4.27 -18.51
N PRO A 63 -18.43 4.16 -18.95
CA PRO A 63 -17.82 2.86 -19.20
C PRO A 63 -17.85 2.00 -17.93
N ALA A 64 -18.23 0.72 -18.03
CA ALA A 64 -18.30 -0.19 -16.88
C ALA A 64 -16.91 -0.71 -16.45
N ARG A 65 -15.88 0.15 -16.47
CA ARG A 65 -14.48 -0.21 -16.21
C ARG A 65 -13.69 0.91 -15.54
N GLY A 66 -12.57 0.57 -14.90
CA GLY A 66 -11.67 1.53 -14.28
C GLY A 66 -12.36 2.40 -13.21
N LYS A 67 -12.04 3.70 -13.19
CA LYS A 67 -12.60 4.66 -12.22
C LYS A 67 -14.11 4.88 -12.35
N TRP A 68 -14.68 4.53 -13.50
CA TRP A 68 -16.08 4.76 -13.84
C TRP A 68 -17.03 3.73 -13.23
N VAL A 69 -16.54 2.54 -12.85
CA VAL A 69 -17.30 1.51 -12.11
C VAL A 69 -17.98 2.12 -10.88
N ASN A 70 -17.31 3.08 -10.25
CA ASN A 70 -17.85 3.83 -9.12
C ASN A 70 -17.49 5.32 -9.27
N ARG A 71 -18.13 5.97 -10.26
CA ARG A 71 -17.94 7.40 -10.54
C ARG A 71 -18.07 8.25 -9.28
N ALA A 72 -19.06 7.99 -8.43
CA ALA A 72 -19.29 8.76 -7.22
C ALA A 72 -18.07 8.76 -6.29
N CYS A 73 -17.46 7.58 -6.06
CA CYS A 73 -16.22 7.48 -5.30
C CYS A 73 -15.04 8.21 -5.98
N ALA A 74 -14.93 8.11 -7.31
CA ALA A 74 -13.85 8.73 -8.07
C ALA A 74 -13.96 10.26 -8.17
N ALA A 75 -15.18 10.81 -8.22
CA ALA A 75 -15.45 12.22 -8.43
C ALA A 75 -15.61 13.03 -7.13
N ALA A 76 -15.88 12.37 -6.00
CA ALA A 76 -16.14 13.04 -4.73
C ALA A 76 -15.00 14.00 -4.33
N GLY A 77 -15.35 15.26 -4.07
CA GLY A 77 -14.40 16.32 -3.72
C GLY A 77 -13.59 16.92 -4.88
N LYS A 78 -13.89 16.55 -6.13
CA LYS A 78 -13.24 17.08 -7.33
C LYS A 78 -14.14 18.04 -8.11
N LEU A 79 -13.56 18.84 -8.98
CA LEU A 79 -14.26 19.74 -9.89
C LEU A 79 -14.63 18.99 -11.17
N SER A 80 -15.88 18.53 -11.26
CA SER A 80 -16.39 17.87 -12.48
C SER A 80 -16.42 18.83 -13.68
N LEU A 81 -15.70 18.45 -14.74
CA LEU A 81 -15.70 19.13 -16.03
C LEU A 81 -16.16 18.15 -17.12
N VAL A 82 -17.25 18.50 -17.82
CA VAL A 82 -17.67 17.80 -19.04
C VAL A 82 -17.32 18.68 -20.23
N VAL A 83 -16.50 18.15 -21.14
CA VAL A 83 -16.11 18.79 -22.40
C VAL A 83 -16.52 17.92 -23.56
N GLY A 84 -17.14 18.53 -24.57
CA GLY A 84 -17.50 17.88 -25.82
C GLY A 84 -16.32 17.64 -26.74
N ASP A 85 -16.58 16.94 -27.85
CA ASP A 85 -15.59 16.70 -28.90
C ASP A 85 -15.55 17.81 -29.97
N ASP A 86 -16.30 18.91 -29.78
CA ASP A 86 -16.29 20.03 -30.70
C ASP A 86 -14.98 20.84 -30.65
N GLY A 87 -14.75 21.67 -31.67
CA GLY A 87 -13.51 22.44 -31.79
C GLY A 87 -13.31 23.52 -30.71
N SER A 88 -14.37 23.95 -30.03
CA SER A 88 -14.31 24.96 -28.97
C SER A 88 -13.87 24.33 -27.65
N ASP A 89 -14.49 23.21 -27.29
CA ASP A 89 -14.17 22.47 -26.08
C ASP A 89 -12.78 21.82 -26.15
N ARG A 90 -12.34 21.37 -27.33
CA ARG A 90 -10.94 20.96 -27.54
C ARG A 90 -9.94 22.08 -27.24
N LYS A 91 -10.16 23.26 -27.81
CA LYS A 91 -9.29 24.44 -27.55
C LYS A 91 -9.30 24.85 -26.09
N PHE A 92 -10.45 24.73 -25.43
CA PHE A 92 -10.55 25.00 -24.00
C PHE A 92 -9.74 23.99 -23.18
N LEU A 93 -9.85 22.70 -23.49
CA LEU A 93 -9.08 21.66 -22.81
C LEU A 93 -7.58 21.88 -23.01
N ASP A 94 -7.13 22.21 -24.22
CA ASP A 94 -5.71 22.55 -24.48
C ASP A 94 -5.26 23.75 -23.63
N SER A 95 -6.12 24.77 -23.49
CA SER A 95 -5.84 25.95 -22.67
C SER A 95 -5.75 25.58 -21.18
N LEU A 96 -6.67 24.76 -20.69
CA LEU A 96 -6.67 24.24 -19.32
C LEU A 96 -5.40 23.43 -19.04
N LEU A 97 -5.04 22.52 -19.94
CA LEU A 97 -3.83 21.72 -19.82
C LEU A 97 -2.59 22.61 -19.79
N SER A 98 -2.51 23.66 -20.60
CA SER A 98 -1.34 24.55 -20.67
C SER A 98 -1.09 25.39 -19.40
N VAL A 99 -2.06 25.48 -18.48
CA VAL A 99 -1.94 26.22 -17.21
C VAL A 99 -2.02 25.32 -15.98
N ALA A 100 -2.15 24.01 -16.18
CA ALA A 100 -2.16 23.02 -15.12
C ALA A 100 -0.77 22.92 -14.45
N ASP A 101 -0.76 22.76 -13.13
CA ASP A 101 0.47 22.46 -12.39
C ASP A 101 0.85 20.98 -12.53
N VAL A 102 -0.17 20.13 -12.49
CA VAL A 102 -0.07 18.68 -12.59
C VAL A 102 -1.10 18.18 -13.59
N VAL A 103 -0.70 17.29 -14.49
CA VAL A 103 -1.62 16.52 -15.33
C VAL A 103 -1.49 15.05 -14.97
N LEU A 104 -2.60 14.44 -14.57
CA LEU A 104 -2.69 13.00 -14.34
C LEU A 104 -3.18 12.33 -15.61
N LEU A 105 -2.49 11.28 -16.04
CA LEU A 105 -2.78 10.52 -17.25
C LEU A 105 -2.89 9.02 -16.96
N SER A 106 -3.46 8.30 -17.92
CA SER A 106 -3.34 6.85 -18.06
C SER A 106 -3.22 6.48 -19.53
N THR A 107 -2.03 6.73 -20.11
CA THR A 107 -1.82 6.74 -21.58
C THR A 107 -1.98 5.41 -22.28
N ASP A 108 -2.03 4.32 -21.52
CA ASP A 108 -2.27 2.98 -22.05
C ASP A 108 -3.75 2.68 -22.32
N LEU A 109 -4.68 3.59 -21.99
CA LEU A 109 -6.11 3.43 -22.25
C LEU A 109 -6.64 4.45 -23.28
N PRO A 110 -7.64 4.07 -24.11
CA PRO A 110 -8.06 4.87 -25.28
C PRO A 110 -8.54 6.31 -25.01
N SER A 111 -9.03 6.61 -23.80
CA SER A 111 -9.51 7.97 -23.46
C SER A 111 -8.39 8.96 -23.13
N SER A 112 -7.14 8.51 -23.02
CA SER A 112 -6.02 9.42 -22.76
C SER A 112 -5.72 10.25 -23.99
N ARG A 113 -5.74 11.58 -23.84
CA ARG A 113 -5.25 12.49 -24.87
C ARG A 113 -3.76 12.74 -24.66
N THR A 114 -3.03 12.84 -25.77
CA THR A 114 -1.65 13.31 -25.75
C THR A 114 -1.63 14.84 -25.65
N HIS A 115 -0.73 15.38 -24.84
CA HIS A 115 -0.56 16.81 -24.63
C HIS A 115 0.92 17.17 -24.70
N ASP A 116 1.24 18.29 -25.36
CA ASP A 116 2.60 18.81 -25.43
C ASP A 116 3.00 19.42 -24.09
N PHE A 117 3.97 18.78 -23.44
CA PHE A 117 4.46 19.14 -22.12
C PHE A 117 5.31 20.42 -22.13
N SER A 118 5.01 21.37 -21.22
CA SER A 118 5.95 22.45 -20.91
C SER A 118 6.96 22.04 -19.84
N ALA A 119 8.17 22.63 -19.86
CA ALA A 119 9.29 22.18 -19.03
C ALA A 119 9.09 22.32 -17.50
N ASP A 120 8.06 23.07 -17.09
CA ASP A 120 7.71 23.43 -15.72
C ASP A 120 6.52 22.61 -15.16
N GLN A 121 5.80 21.88 -16.00
CA GLN A 121 4.66 21.06 -15.59
C GLN A 121 5.08 19.75 -14.92
N ILE A 122 4.17 19.14 -14.17
CA ILE A 122 4.36 17.77 -13.69
C ILE A 122 3.36 16.87 -14.42
N ILE A 123 3.85 15.87 -15.14
CA ILE A 123 3.01 14.86 -15.78
C ILE A 123 3.15 13.59 -14.97
N CYS A 124 2.04 13.09 -14.43
CA CYS A 124 2.01 11.81 -13.74
C CYS A 124 1.18 10.83 -14.55
N ASP A 125 1.84 9.89 -15.20
CA ASP A 125 1.19 8.87 -16.00
C ASP A 125 1.18 7.55 -15.23
N VAL A 126 -0.02 7.01 -15.02
CA VAL A 126 -0.25 5.74 -14.34
C VAL A 126 -0.73 4.74 -15.38
N THR A 127 0.07 3.70 -15.64
CA THR A 127 -0.22 2.69 -16.67
C THR A 127 0.03 1.26 -16.17
N ALA A 128 -0.39 0.25 -16.92
CA ALA A 128 -0.19 -1.15 -16.58
C ALA A 128 1.29 -1.52 -16.41
N PHE A 129 2.12 -1.17 -17.41
CA PHE A 129 3.52 -1.60 -17.51
C PHE A 129 4.53 -0.45 -17.56
N GLY A 130 4.07 0.80 -17.49
CA GLY A 130 4.91 1.99 -17.58
C GLY A 130 5.42 2.28 -19.00
N ALA A 131 6.23 3.32 -19.12
CA ALA A 131 6.69 3.85 -20.42
C ALA A 131 7.85 3.07 -21.09
N GLY A 132 8.38 2.02 -20.45
CA GLY A 132 9.57 1.30 -20.92
C GLY A 132 9.46 -0.21 -20.79
N GLY A 133 10.18 -0.93 -21.64
CA GLY A 133 10.18 -2.39 -21.72
C GLY A 133 9.23 -2.94 -22.79
N PRO A 134 9.28 -4.26 -23.07
CA PRO A 134 8.54 -4.88 -24.16
C PRO A 134 7.01 -4.87 -23.99
N LEU A 135 6.49 -4.66 -22.77
CA LEU A 135 5.05 -4.57 -22.49
C LEU A 135 4.57 -3.12 -22.34
N ALA A 136 5.42 -2.12 -22.59
CA ALA A 136 5.06 -0.71 -22.46
C ALA A 136 3.83 -0.36 -23.32
N GLY A 137 2.90 0.40 -22.74
CA GLY A 137 1.64 0.80 -23.40
C GLY A 137 0.58 -0.31 -23.54
N ALA A 138 0.85 -1.56 -23.15
CA ALA A 138 -0.14 -2.63 -23.24
C ALA A 138 -1.25 -2.44 -22.18
N PRO A 139 -2.54 -2.42 -22.57
CA PRO A 139 -3.65 -2.18 -21.65
C PRO A 139 -3.99 -3.44 -20.85
N HIS A 140 -3.40 -3.60 -19.66
CA HIS A 140 -3.78 -4.67 -18.74
C HIS A 140 -4.64 -4.15 -17.58
N SER A 141 -5.68 -4.89 -17.22
CA SER A 141 -6.45 -4.63 -16.01
C SER A 141 -5.68 -5.03 -14.75
N GLU A 142 -6.24 -4.68 -13.60
CA GLU A 142 -5.80 -5.17 -12.29
C GLU A 142 -5.56 -6.69 -12.28
N ALA A 143 -6.53 -7.49 -12.76
CA ALA A 143 -6.46 -8.95 -12.71
C ALA A 143 -5.34 -9.51 -13.59
N LEU A 144 -5.19 -8.95 -14.80
CA LEU A 144 -4.13 -9.36 -15.72
C LEU A 144 -2.74 -8.96 -15.19
N ILE A 145 -2.61 -7.81 -14.52
CA ILE A 145 -1.36 -7.46 -13.84
C ILE A 145 -1.08 -8.42 -12.68
N GLN A 146 -2.08 -8.78 -11.86
CA GLN A 146 -1.86 -9.75 -10.78
C GLN A 146 -1.36 -11.11 -11.32
N ALA A 147 -1.86 -11.56 -12.47
CA ALA A 147 -1.39 -12.76 -13.15
C ALA A 147 0.05 -12.58 -13.67
N ALA A 148 0.32 -11.51 -14.41
CA ALA A 148 1.62 -11.25 -15.04
C ALA A 148 2.75 -10.94 -14.04
N ALA A 149 2.41 -10.39 -12.86
CA ALA A 149 3.35 -9.94 -11.84
C ALA A 149 3.48 -10.89 -10.63
N GLY A 150 2.87 -12.08 -10.67
CA GLY A 150 3.06 -13.13 -9.65
C GLY A 150 2.25 -12.98 -8.36
N LEU A 151 1.35 -12.00 -8.27
CA LEU A 151 0.43 -11.86 -7.14
C LEU A 151 -0.60 -12.99 -7.11
N ALA A 152 -1.12 -13.38 -8.29
CA ALA A 152 -2.02 -14.50 -8.42
C ALA A 152 -1.35 -15.82 -8.03
N ASP A 153 -0.11 -16.03 -8.49
CA ASP A 153 0.66 -17.26 -8.20
C ASP A 153 0.97 -17.41 -6.70
N THR A 154 1.13 -16.30 -5.96
CA THR A 154 1.41 -16.33 -4.52
C THR A 154 0.16 -16.42 -3.65
N THR A 155 -1.04 -16.37 -4.24
CA THR A 155 -2.32 -16.34 -3.52
C THR A 155 -3.17 -17.58 -3.82
N GLY A 156 -3.73 -18.19 -2.78
CA GLY A 156 -4.56 -19.40 -2.89
C GLY A 156 -4.06 -20.56 -2.03
N ASN A 157 -4.65 -21.75 -2.21
CA ASN A 157 -4.25 -22.95 -1.47
C ASN A 157 -2.95 -23.55 -2.04
N PRO A 158 -2.13 -24.26 -1.22
CA PRO A 158 -0.86 -24.85 -1.65
C PRO A 158 -0.96 -25.70 -2.93
N ASP A 159 -1.91 -26.65 -2.96
CA ASP A 159 -2.08 -27.61 -4.06
C ASP A 159 -3.20 -27.21 -5.05
N GLY A 160 -3.81 -26.04 -4.84
CA GLY A 160 -4.91 -25.53 -5.66
C GLY A 160 -4.46 -24.65 -6.82
N PRO A 161 -5.39 -24.26 -7.71
CA PRO A 161 -5.12 -23.20 -8.67
C PRO A 161 -4.74 -21.89 -7.94
N PRO A 162 -3.94 -21.02 -8.60
CA PRO A 162 -3.70 -19.68 -8.11
C PRO A 162 -5.02 -18.88 -8.07
N CYS A 163 -5.05 -17.84 -7.26
CA CYS A 163 -6.24 -17.04 -7.02
C CYS A 163 -5.90 -15.56 -7.17
N LEU A 164 -6.79 -14.81 -7.84
CA LEU A 164 -6.70 -13.36 -7.85
C LEU A 164 -7.08 -12.80 -6.47
N ILE A 165 -6.41 -11.73 -6.08
CA ILE A 165 -6.77 -10.93 -4.92
C ILE A 165 -8.04 -10.15 -5.29
N GLY A 166 -9.08 -10.26 -4.44
CA GLY A 166 -10.43 -9.74 -4.74
C GLY A 166 -10.63 -8.23 -4.58
N PHE A 167 -9.55 -7.47 -4.38
CA PHE A 167 -9.56 -6.00 -4.28
C PHE A 167 -8.46 -5.41 -5.16
N PRO A 168 -8.59 -4.14 -5.60
CA PRO A 168 -7.70 -3.55 -6.60
C PRO A 168 -6.35 -3.10 -6.01
N PHE A 169 -5.55 -4.06 -5.55
CA PHE A 169 -4.26 -3.79 -4.90
C PHE A 169 -3.30 -3.04 -5.82
N CYS A 170 -3.12 -3.46 -7.07
CA CYS A 170 -2.13 -2.88 -7.98
C CYS A 170 -2.50 -1.44 -8.36
N GLU A 171 -3.76 -1.21 -8.75
CA GLU A 171 -4.31 0.11 -9.04
C GLU A 171 -4.20 1.05 -7.83
N TYR A 172 -4.59 0.59 -6.64
CA TYR A 172 -4.57 1.43 -5.45
C TYR A 172 -3.13 1.73 -4.98
N SER A 173 -2.25 0.73 -4.99
CA SER A 173 -0.83 0.92 -4.68
C SER A 173 -0.17 1.88 -5.67
N ALA A 174 -0.47 1.76 -6.97
CA ALA A 174 0.01 2.68 -7.99
C ALA A 174 -0.50 4.11 -7.74
N GLY A 175 -1.76 4.28 -7.36
CA GLY A 175 -2.32 5.59 -7.00
C GLY A 175 -1.62 6.25 -5.80
N LEU A 176 -1.28 5.48 -4.75
CA LEU A 176 -0.51 5.98 -3.61
C LEU A 176 0.90 6.41 -4.00
N TYR A 177 1.61 5.60 -4.78
CA TYR A 177 2.95 5.94 -5.25
C TYR A 177 2.96 7.09 -6.26
N ALA A 178 1.92 7.21 -7.10
CA ALA A 178 1.70 8.35 -7.98
C ALA A 178 1.51 9.66 -7.21
N ALA A 179 0.69 9.63 -6.14
CA ALA A 179 0.53 10.78 -5.26
C ALA A 179 1.85 11.15 -4.58
N ALA A 180 2.58 10.17 -4.03
CA ALA A 180 3.88 10.40 -3.39
C ALA A 180 4.91 10.99 -4.36
N ALA A 181 5.05 10.43 -5.56
CA ALA A 181 5.95 10.94 -6.59
C ALA A 181 5.54 12.35 -7.08
N THR A 182 4.23 12.64 -7.13
CA THR A 182 3.73 13.99 -7.45
C THR A 182 4.10 15.00 -6.35
N LEU A 183 3.97 14.65 -5.07
CA LEU A 183 4.42 15.52 -3.97
C LEU A 183 5.94 15.77 -4.00
N VAL A 184 6.73 14.72 -4.29
CA VAL A 184 8.18 14.82 -4.50
C VAL A 184 8.48 15.78 -5.66
N ALA A 185 7.80 15.63 -6.80
CA ALA A 185 7.98 16.50 -7.95
C ALA A 185 7.59 17.96 -7.67
N LEU A 186 6.50 18.19 -6.92
CA LEU A 186 6.08 19.52 -6.49
C LEU A 186 7.11 20.18 -5.56
N ARG A 187 7.68 19.41 -4.62
CA ARG A 187 8.76 19.88 -3.75
C ARG A 187 10.02 20.22 -4.55
N VAL A 188 10.40 19.38 -5.51
CA VAL A 188 11.53 19.66 -6.41
C VAL A 188 11.27 20.94 -7.19
N ARG A 189 10.06 21.12 -7.74
CA ARG A 189 9.67 22.34 -8.44
C ARG A 189 9.77 23.58 -7.56
N SER A 190 9.34 23.51 -6.30
CA SER A 190 9.44 24.65 -5.37
C SER A 190 10.88 24.98 -4.98
N MET A 191 11.75 23.97 -4.89
CA MET A 191 13.17 24.17 -4.53
C MET A 191 14.06 24.55 -5.71
N GLN A 192 13.74 24.06 -6.91
CA GLN A 192 14.67 24.04 -8.05
C GLN A 192 14.07 24.55 -9.36
N GLY A 193 12.77 24.90 -9.38
CA GLY A 193 12.22 25.70 -10.47
C GLY A 193 11.73 24.95 -11.71
N PHE A 194 11.71 23.61 -11.68
CA PHE A 194 11.31 22.81 -12.84
C PHE A 194 10.32 21.69 -12.49
N GLY A 195 9.53 21.31 -13.49
CA GLY A 195 8.67 20.15 -13.46
C GLY A 195 9.33 18.91 -14.06
N GLN A 196 8.64 17.78 -14.04
CA GLN A 196 9.17 16.50 -14.52
C GLN A 196 8.07 15.49 -14.80
N HIS A 197 8.43 14.42 -15.53
CA HIS A 197 7.56 13.29 -15.77
C HIS A 197 7.68 12.29 -14.62
N VAL A 198 6.54 11.75 -14.20
CA VAL A 198 6.37 10.70 -13.22
C VAL A 198 5.75 9.50 -13.94
N ASP A 199 6.51 8.41 -14.09
CA ASP A 199 6.05 7.15 -14.69
C ASP A 199 5.76 6.13 -13.58
N ILE A 200 4.49 5.76 -13.42
CA ILE A 200 4.06 4.76 -12.45
C ILE A 200 3.43 3.58 -13.17
N ALA A 201 3.94 2.38 -12.90
CA ALA A 201 3.41 1.14 -13.43
C ALA A 201 2.73 0.31 -12.33
N LEU A 202 1.54 -0.22 -12.62
CA LEU A 202 0.88 -1.22 -11.78
C LEU A 202 1.79 -2.45 -11.60
N TYR A 203 2.46 -2.88 -12.67
CA TYR A 203 3.43 -3.96 -12.66
C TYR A 203 4.57 -3.73 -11.65
N ASP A 204 5.16 -2.53 -11.62
CA ASP A 204 6.26 -2.20 -10.69
C ASP A 204 5.80 -2.28 -9.23
N CYS A 205 4.59 -1.79 -8.95
CA CYS A 205 3.98 -1.86 -7.63
C CYS A 205 3.73 -3.31 -7.19
N ALA A 206 3.23 -4.13 -8.11
CA ALA A 206 2.98 -5.55 -7.88
C ALA A 206 4.28 -6.33 -7.62
N VAL A 207 5.33 -6.14 -8.44
CA VAL A 207 6.64 -6.77 -8.21
C VAL A 207 7.26 -6.31 -6.90
N GLY A 208 7.14 -5.01 -6.56
CA GLY A 208 7.58 -4.48 -5.28
C GLY A 208 6.89 -5.11 -4.07
N ALA A 209 5.67 -5.63 -4.23
CA ALA A 209 4.93 -6.33 -3.19
C ALA A 209 5.40 -7.78 -2.94
N LEU A 210 6.27 -8.32 -3.79
CA LEU A 210 6.81 -9.68 -3.66
C LEU A 210 8.00 -9.80 -2.70
N SER A 211 8.28 -8.79 -1.86
CA SER A 211 9.43 -8.79 -0.92
C SER A 211 9.49 -10.02 0.01
N THR A 212 8.34 -10.63 0.32
CA THR A 212 8.26 -11.87 1.12
C THR A 212 8.63 -13.12 0.30
N PHE A 213 8.47 -13.09 -1.02
CA PHE A 213 8.63 -14.25 -1.91
C PHE A 213 9.91 -14.23 -2.74
N LEU A 214 10.40 -13.06 -3.15
CA LEU A 214 11.67 -12.89 -3.87
C LEU A 214 12.88 -13.50 -3.15
N PRO A 215 12.97 -13.51 -1.80
CA PRO A 215 13.99 -14.27 -1.08
C PRO A 215 14.14 -15.74 -1.50
N PHE A 216 13.04 -16.44 -1.83
CA PHE A 216 13.11 -17.83 -2.27
C PHE A 216 13.73 -17.95 -3.66
N HIS A 217 13.38 -17.03 -4.57
CA HIS A 217 14.00 -16.98 -5.89
C HIS A 217 15.52 -16.73 -5.80
N ALA A 218 15.96 -15.84 -4.90
CA ALA A 218 17.38 -15.54 -4.69
C ALA A 218 18.22 -16.77 -4.31
N ILE A 219 17.61 -17.79 -3.71
CA ILE A 219 18.27 -19.07 -3.37
C ILE A 219 17.88 -20.23 -4.31
N GLY A 220 17.26 -19.94 -5.46
CA GLY A 220 16.87 -20.94 -6.46
C GLY A 220 15.73 -21.85 -6.02
N LYS A 221 14.89 -21.44 -5.06
CA LYS A 221 13.71 -22.19 -4.61
C LYS A 221 12.40 -21.56 -5.10
N PRO A 222 11.39 -22.37 -5.46
CA PRO A 222 10.08 -21.85 -5.81
C PRO A 222 9.40 -21.24 -4.58
N ALA A 223 8.72 -20.12 -4.78
CA ALA A 223 7.75 -19.60 -3.82
C ALA A 223 6.48 -20.46 -3.87
N THR A 224 5.85 -20.70 -2.72
CA THR A 224 4.66 -21.55 -2.64
C THR A 224 3.51 -20.83 -1.93
N ARG A 225 2.29 -21.05 -2.43
CA ARG A 225 1.05 -20.63 -1.79
C ARG A 225 0.86 -21.33 -0.44
N ALA A 226 0.20 -20.66 0.49
CA ALA A 226 -0.03 -21.16 1.85
C ALA A 226 -1.50 -21.12 2.30
N GLY A 227 -2.43 -20.67 1.45
CA GLY A 227 -3.76 -20.25 1.88
C GLY A 227 -3.65 -19.21 2.99
N ASN A 228 -4.32 -19.47 4.10
CA ASN A 228 -4.28 -18.63 5.31
C ASN A 228 -3.14 -18.96 6.28
N SER A 229 -2.39 -20.04 6.03
CA SER A 229 -1.30 -20.45 6.91
C SER A 229 -0.10 -19.51 6.83
N HIS A 230 0.58 -19.32 7.96
CA HIS A 230 1.90 -18.67 7.99
C HIS A 230 3.03 -19.71 7.94
N SER A 231 3.97 -19.59 7.02
CA SER A 231 5.02 -20.60 6.79
C SER A 231 5.88 -20.88 8.03
N LEU A 232 6.16 -19.86 8.84
CA LEU A 232 7.02 -19.96 10.02
C LEU A 232 6.27 -20.08 11.36
N ALA A 233 4.94 -20.12 11.38
CA ALA A 233 4.18 -20.04 12.64
C ALA A 233 2.90 -20.88 12.63
N ALA A 234 2.57 -21.47 13.79
CA ALA A 234 1.32 -22.20 14.02
C ALA A 234 0.89 -22.16 15.51
N PRO A 235 -0.43 -22.01 15.81
CA PRO A 235 -1.53 -21.75 14.88
C PRO A 235 -1.51 -20.34 14.28
N TRP A 236 -1.70 -20.26 12.97
CA TRP A 236 -1.96 -19.02 12.22
C TRP A 236 -2.85 -19.38 11.03
N ASN A 237 -4.16 -19.15 11.12
CA ASN A 237 -5.12 -19.58 10.10
C ASN A 237 -6.49 -18.87 10.28
N ALA A 238 -7.38 -19.03 9.29
CA ALA A 238 -8.80 -18.69 9.39
C ALA A 238 -9.61 -19.92 9.82
N TYR A 239 -10.47 -19.74 10.81
CA TYR A 239 -11.27 -20.80 11.42
C TYR A 239 -12.76 -20.45 11.34
N ARG A 240 -13.59 -21.46 11.08
CA ARG A 240 -15.04 -21.28 10.98
C ARG A 240 -15.67 -21.30 12.37
N ALA A 241 -16.27 -20.18 12.78
CA ALA A 241 -17.13 -20.07 13.96
C ALA A 241 -18.59 -20.44 13.60
N SER A 242 -19.48 -20.45 14.59
CA SER A 242 -20.88 -20.84 14.37
C SER A 242 -21.65 -19.90 13.41
N ASP A 243 -21.24 -18.64 13.32
CA ASP A 243 -21.93 -17.56 12.57
C ASP A 243 -21.01 -16.79 11.60
N GLY A 244 -19.74 -17.19 11.46
CA GLY A 244 -18.78 -16.48 10.61
C GLY A 244 -17.38 -17.06 10.67
N TRP A 245 -16.37 -16.22 10.41
CA TRP A 245 -14.97 -16.64 10.38
C TRP A 245 -14.12 -15.79 11.33
N VAL A 246 -13.16 -16.45 11.97
CA VAL A 246 -12.19 -15.84 12.90
C VAL A 246 -10.79 -16.11 12.37
N LEU A 247 -10.00 -15.07 12.16
CA LEU A 247 -8.57 -15.22 11.98
C LEU A 247 -7.87 -15.23 13.34
N ILE A 248 -6.93 -16.15 13.54
CA ILE A 248 -6.10 -16.24 14.75
C ILE A 248 -4.64 -16.32 14.33
N CYS A 249 -3.79 -15.50 14.96
CA CYS A 249 -2.36 -15.40 14.67
C CYS A 249 -1.54 -15.59 15.95
N THR A 250 -0.75 -16.66 16.01
CA THR A 250 0.22 -16.88 17.09
C THR A 250 1.57 -17.27 16.52
N ALA A 251 2.63 -16.76 17.14
CA ALA A 251 4.01 -16.96 16.70
C ALA A 251 4.95 -17.40 17.82
N THR A 252 4.49 -17.41 19.08
CA THR A 252 5.32 -17.71 20.25
C THR A 252 4.76 -18.86 21.08
N ASP A 253 5.65 -19.56 21.79
CA ASP A 253 5.28 -20.66 22.68
C ASP A 253 4.48 -20.19 23.89
N ASP A 254 4.66 -18.92 24.27
CA ASP A 254 3.86 -18.29 25.32
C ASP A 254 2.40 -18.08 24.91
N GLN A 255 2.17 -17.60 23.69
CA GLN A 255 0.83 -17.50 23.12
C GLN A 255 0.16 -18.87 23.01
N TRP A 256 0.91 -19.91 22.60
CA TRP A 256 0.40 -21.28 22.57
C TRP A 256 -0.01 -21.82 23.95
N ARG A 257 0.79 -21.57 24.98
CA ARG A 257 0.47 -21.93 26.37
C ARG A 257 -0.85 -21.29 26.83
N ARG A 258 -1.05 -20.01 26.51
CA ARG A 258 -2.30 -19.28 26.80
C ARG A 258 -3.49 -19.87 26.05
N LEU A 259 -3.33 -20.19 24.76
CA LEU A 259 -4.37 -20.85 23.95
C LEU A 259 -4.76 -22.23 24.50
N CYS A 260 -3.78 -23.08 24.81
CA CYS A 260 -4.03 -24.40 25.40
C CYS A 260 -4.82 -24.32 26.71
N THR A 261 -4.53 -23.32 27.54
CA THR A 261 -5.30 -23.05 28.77
C THR A 261 -6.73 -22.63 28.43
N LEU A 262 -6.91 -21.75 27.45
CA LEU A 262 -8.23 -21.30 26.97
C LEU A 262 -9.07 -22.44 26.38
N PHE A 263 -8.43 -23.44 25.77
CA PHE A 263 -9.08 -24.65 25.24
C PHE A 263 -9.45 -25.66 26.33
N GLY A 264 -9.04 -25.44 27.58
CA GLY A 264 -9.19 -26.43 28.67
C GLY A 264 -8.23 -27.62 28.54
N LYS A 265 -7.14 -27.48 27.78
CA LYS A 265 -6.13 -28.53 27.51
C LYS A 265 -4.71 -28.06 27.87
N PRO A 266 -4.42 -27.63 29.11
CA PRO A 266 -3.11 -27.06 29.47
C PRO A 266 -1.93 -28.03 29.29
N SER A 267 -2.16 -29.35 29.42
CA SER A 267 -1.13 -30.36 29.20
C SER A 267 -0.60 -30.40 27.77
N LEU A 268 -1.42 -30.01 26.78
CA LEU A 268 -1.05 -29.94 25.37
C LEU A 268 0.12 -28.98 25.13
N ALA A 269 0.23 -27.92 25.94
CA ALA A 269 1.28 -26.92 25.79
C ALA A 269 2.69 -27.44 26.10
N ARG A 270 2.79 -28.59 26.79
CA ARG A 270 4.06 -29.27 27.10
C ARG A 270 4.19 -30.63 26.41
N ALA A 271 3.17 -31.03 25.66
CA ALA A 271 3.18 -32.31 24.97
C ALA A 271 4.27 -32.31 23.88
N LYS A 272 5.02 -33.41 23.81
CA LYS A 272 6.03 -33.63 22.77
C LYS A 272 5.40 -33.45 21.39
N GLY A 273 6.01 -32.66 20.53
CA GLY A 273 5.47 -32.35 19.20
C GLY A 273 4.52 -31.13 19.16
N PHE A 274 4.27 -30.45 20.28
CA PHE A 274 3.45 -29.22 20.31
C PHE A 274 4.05 -28.11 21.18
N ALA A 275 5.13 -28.37 21.91
CA ALA A 275 5.67 -27.46 22.91
C ALA A 275 6.32 -26.23 22.27
N THR A 276 7.03 -26.44 21.16
CA THR A 276 7.71 -25.36 20.43
C THR A 276 7.00 -25.01 19.13
N ASN A 277 7.19 -23.77 18.66
CA ASN A 277 6.61 -23.31 17.40
C ASN A 277 7.00 -24.20 16.21
N SER A 278 8.27 -24.61 16.12
CA SER A 278 8.74 -25.49 15.04
C SER A 278 8.05 -26.85 15.06
N GLU A 279 7.84 -27.42 16.25
CA GLU A 279 7.08 -28.67 16.39
C GLU A 279 5.62 -28.49 15.94
N ARG A 280 4.97 -27.38 16.33
CA ARG A 280 3.60 -27.06 15.91
C ARG A 280 3.48 -26.85 14.40
N VAL A 281 4.46 -26.19 13.78
CA VAL A 281 4.51 -25.98 12.33
C VAL A 281 4.58 -27.34 11.60
N ALA A 282 5.40 -28.28 12.11
CA ALA A 282 5.49 -29.64 11.55
C ALA A 282 4.20 -30.45 11.73
N ARG A 283 3.35 -30.10 12.71
CA ARG A 283 2.08 -30.78 13.03
C ARG A 283 0.86 -29.87 12.82
N ARG A 284 0.94 -28.95 11.85
CA ARG A 284 -0.05 -27.89 11.63
C ARG A 284 -1.49 -28.39 11.54
N ALA A 285 -1.73 -29.46 10.79
CA ALA A 285 -3.08 -30.00 10.61
C ALA A 285 -3.72 -30.49 11.93
N GLU A 286 -2.92 -31.01 12.87
CA GLU A 286 -3.39 -31.39 14.21
C GLU A 286 -3.65 -30.15 15.07
N VAL A 287 -2.74 -29.17 15.03
CA VAL A 287 -2.88 -27.89 15.75
C VAL A 287 -4.13 -27.14 15.31
N ASP A 288 -4.34 -27.00 14.00
CA ASP A 288 -5.48 -26.30 13.43
C ASP A 288 -6.80 -27.00 13.79
N ARG A 289 -6.81 -28.34 13.92
CA ARG A 289 -7.99 -29.07 14.40
C ARG A 289 -8.36 -28.69 15.83
N PHE A 290 -7.38 -28.61 16.74
CA PHE A 290 -7.66 -28.20 18.12
C PHE A 290 -8.25 -26.79 18.20
N VAL A 291 -7.74 -25.87 17.37
CA VAL A 291 -8.25 -24.50 17.30
C VAL A 291 -9.65 -24.47 16.67
N GLN A 292 -9.87 -25.20 15.58
CA GLN A 292 -11.14 -25.29 14.87
C GLN A 292 -12.26 -25.89 15.75
N ASP A 293 -11.95 -26.92 16.54
CA ASP A 293 -12.91 -27.51 17.49
C ASP A 293 -13.38 -26.48 18.52
N TRP A 294 -12.47 -25.64 19.03
CA TRP A 294 -12.81 -24.59 20.00
C TRP A 294 -13.56 -23.42 19.35
N VAL A 295 -13.14 -22.97 18.16
CA VAL A 295 -13.75 -21.85 17.46
C VAL A 295 -15.18 -22.18 16.99
N SER A 296 -15.40 -23.39 16.45
CA SER A 296 -16.71 -23.78 15.90
C SER A 296 -17.83 -23.87 16.94
N ALA A 297 -17.48 -24.06 18.21
CA ALA A 297 -18.43 -24.20 19.31
C ALA A 297 -19.08 -22.87 19.77
N GLN A 298 -18.70 -21.73 19.19
CA GLN A 298 -19.19 -20.42 19.64
C GLN A 298 -19.22 -19.37 18.52
N PRO A 299 -19.96 -18.26 18.72
CA PRO A 299 -20.00 -17.15 17.78
C PRO A 299 -18.65 -16.43 17.62
N VAL A 300 -18.46 -15.76 16.49
CA VAL A 300 -17.26 -14.97 16.14
C VAL A 300 -16.90 -14.02 17.27
N MET A 301 -17.84 -13.16 17.71
CA MET A 301 -17.53 -12.13 18.71
C MET A 301 -17.14 -12.69 20.07
N LYS A 302 -17.69 -13.84 20.46
CA LYS A 302 -17.29 -14.56 21.68
C LYS A 302 -15.88 -15.14 21.56
N CYS A 303 -15.48 -15.61 20.37
CA CYS A 303 -14.09 -16.00 20.12
C CYS A 303 -13.17 -14.79 20.30
N ILE A 304 -13.49 -13.67 19.66
CA ILE A 304 -12.67 -12.45 19.66
C ILE A 304 -12.49 -11.90 21.08
N GLU A 305 -13.56 -11.81 21.86
CA GLU A 305 -13.50 -11.36 23.26
C GLU A 305 -12.53 -12.21 24.08
N ARG A 306 -12.69 -13.54 24.03
CA ARG A 306 -11.90 -14.49 24.82
C ARG A 306 -10.44 -14.54 24.39
N LEU A 307 -10.16 -14.46 23.08
CA LEU A 307 -8.79 -14.42 22.54
C LEU A 307 -8.09 -13.10 22.85
N SER A 308 -8.81 -11.98 22.74
CA SER A 308 -8.27 -10.65 23.05
C SER A 308 -7.93 -10.51 24.53
N ALA A 309 -8.74 -11.10 25.43
CA ALA A 309 -8.50 -11.10 26.87
C ALA A 309 -7.19 -11.79 27.28
N ILE A 310 -6.65 -12.69 26.45
CA ILE A 310 -5.36 -13.34 26.65
C ILE A 310 -4.28 -12.81 25.70
N GLU A 311 -4.50 -11.64 25.10
CA GLU A 311 -3.62 -10.93 24.16
C GLU A 311 -3.19 -11.73 22.93
N ILE A 312 -4.09 -12.56 22.39
CA ILE A 312 -3.88 -13.23 21.11
C ILE A 312 -4.36 -12.33 19.97
N ALA A 313 -3.48 -12.11 19.00
CA ALA A 313 -3.83 -11.40 17.77
C ALA A 313 -4.90 -12.19 17.01
N CYS A 314 -6.07 -11.58 16.84
CA CYS A 314 -7.21 -12.19 16.18
C CYS A 314 -8.14 -11.11 15.63
N GLY A 315 -9.00 -11.47 14.68
CA GLY A 315 -9.98 -10.57 14.09
C GLY A 315 -11.14 -11.32 13.44
N PRO A 316 -12.36 -10.75 13.44
CA PRO A 316 -13.43 -11.25 12.58
C PRO A 316 -13.01 -11.05 11.12
N ILE A 317 -13.37 -11.98 10.23
CA ILE A 317 -13.27 -11.74 8.80
C ILE A 317 -14.52 -11.00 8.36
N LEU A 318 -14.39 -9.71 8.07
CA LEU A 318 -15.49 -8.82 7.74
C LEU A 318 -15.77 -8.83 6.24
N THR A 319 -17.03 -8.62 5.87
CA THR A 319 -17.45 -8.32 4.49
C THR A 319 -17.41 -6.80 4.26
N VAL A 320 -17.34 -6.36 3.00
CA VAL A 320 -17.38 -4.92 2.66
C VAL A 320 -18.61 -4.21 3.27
N PRO A 321 -19.85 -4.75 3.19
CA PRO A 321 -21.01 -4.13 3.84
C PRO A 321 -20.89 -3.96 5.37
N GLN A 322 -20.15 -4.84 6.05
CA GLN A 322 -19.96 -4.75 7.50
C GLN A 322 -19.00 -3.62 7.91
N LEU A 323 -18.12 -3.17 7.01
CA LEU A 323 -17.13 -2.13 7.31
C LEU A 323 -17.77 -0.80 7.70
N ALA A 324 -18.94 -0.46 7.14
CA ALA A 324 -19.64 0.78 7.46
C ALA A 324 -20.05 0.89 8.93
N GLY A 325 -20.16 -0.24 9.65
CA GLY A 325 -20.49 -0.31 11.07
C GLY A 325 -19.33 -0.77 11.96
N GLU A 326 -18.11 -0.86 11.42
CA GLU A 326 -16.97 -1.39 12.15
C GLU A 326 -16.53 -0.39 13.26
N PRO A 327 -16.41 -0.82 14.53
CA PRO A 327 -16.20 0.10 15.64
C PRO A 327 -14.97 1.00 15.55
N ASN A 328 -13.84 0.51 15.03
CA ASN A 328 -12.62 1.30 14.89
C ASN A 328 -12.72 2.30 13.74
N LEU A 329 -13.28 1.89 12.61
CA LEU A 329 -13.52 2.79 11.49
C LEU A 329 -14.48 3.94 11.86
N LEU A 330 -15.53 3.63 12.63
CA LEU A 330 -16.44 4.65 13.18
C LEU A 330 -15.73 5.57 14.18
N HIS A 331 -14.96 5.01 15.12
CA HIS A 331 -14.16 5.78 16.08
C HIS A 331 -13.18 6.72 15.39
N ARG A 332 -12.60 6.27 14.28
CA ARG A 332 -11.60 7.01 13.51
C ARG A 332 -12.19 7.91 12.42
N HIS A 333 -13.52 8.02 12.34
CA HIS A 333 -14.23 8.81 11.33
C HIS A 333 -13.86 8.43 9.87
N THR A 334 -13.47 7.18 9.64
CA THR A 334 -13.05 6.68 8.32
C THR A 334 -14.19 6.17 7.47
N VAL A 335 -15.42 6.32 7.93
CA VAL A 335 -16.63 6.08 7.14
C VAL A 335 -17.42 7.38 7.07
N ARG A 336 -17.76 7.80 5.86
CA ARG A 336 -18.63 8.94 5.58
C ARG A 336 -19.86 8.51 4.79
N ARG A 337 -20.95 9.24 5.00
CA ARG A 337 -22.16 9.13 4.18
C ARG A 337 -22.23 10.34 3.26
N LEU A 338 -22.40 10.10 1.97
CA LEU A 338 -22.57 11.13 0.96
C LEU A 338 -23.88 10.88 0.20
N PHE A 339 -24.38 11.91 -0.47
CA PHE A 339 -25.47 11.77 -1.42
C PHE A 339 -24.91 11.75 -2.84
N ASP A 340 -25.32 10.77 -3.64
CA ASP A 340 -25.06 10.76 -5.07
C ASP A 340 -26.21 11.49 -5.79
N PRO A 341 -25.95 12.68 -6.39
CA PRO A 341 -26.98 13.40 -7.11
C PRO A 341 -27.36 12.76 -8.45
N VAL A 342 -26.56 11.82 -8.98
CA VAL A 342 -26.86 11.10 -10.22
C VAL A 342 -27.83 9.96 -9.95
N ASP A 343 -27.47 9.08 -9.01
CA ASP A 343 -28.28 7.91 -8.64
C ASP A 343 -29.38 8.22 -7.61
N GLN A 344 -29.40 9.44 -7.07
CA GLN A 344 -30.34 9.90 -6.03
C GLN A 344 -30.34 8.98 -4.80
N SER A 345 -29.14 8.57 -4.36
CA SER A 345 -28.95 7.58 -3.30
C SER A 345 -27.95 8.02 -2.24
N GLU A 346 -28.10 7.50 -1.03
CA GLU A 346 -27.07 7.63 0.00
C GLU A 346 -25.96 6.59 -0.21
N LEU A 347 -24.72 7.04 -0.21
CA LEU A 347 -23.53 6.23 -0.35
C LEU A 347 -22.77 6.18 0.97
N ALA A 348 -22.35 4.99 1.39
CA ALA A 348 -21.32 4.83 2.40
C ALA A 348 -19.96 4.75 1.70
N MET A 349 -18.98 5.50 2.18
CA MET A 349 -17.65 5.52 1.56
C MET A 349 -16.56 5.60 2.63
N PRO A 350 -15.38 5.00 2.37
CA PRO A 350 -14.20 5.32 3.14
C PRO A 350 -13.89 6.83 3.06
N SER A 351 -13.60 7.45 4.20
CA SER A 351 -13.06 8.81 4.26
C SER A 351 -11.56 8.82 3.92
N SER A 352 -10.97 10.02 3.83
CA SER A 352 -9.52 10.15 3.71
C SER A 352 -8.80 9.53 4.91
N PRO A 353 -7.84 8.62 4.71
CA PRO A 353 -6.98 8.14 5.79
C PRO A 353 -6.11 9.25 6.43
N PHE A 354 -6.01 10.42 5.77
CA PHE A 354 -5.32 11.60 6.29
C PHE A 354 -6.14 12.37 7.33
N ALA A 355 -7.46 12.15 7.43
CA ALA A 355 -8.38 12.95 8.25
C ALA A 355 -7.96 13.12 9.71
N LEU A 356 -7.35 12.08 10.31
CA LEU A 356 -6.86 12.12 11.69
C LEU A 356 -5.39 12.54 11.81
N SER A 357 -4.58 12.27 10.78
CA SER A 357 -3.14 12.53 10.80
C SER A 357 -2.76 13.93 10.30
N LEU A 358 -3.61 14.52 9.46
CA LEU A 358 -3.45 15.84 8.87
C LEU A 358 -4.83 16.51 8.82
N PRO A 359 -5.35 17.08 9.91
CA PRO A 359 -6.70 17.66 9.93
C PRO A 359 -6.92 18.88 9.01
N ILE A 360 -5.85 19.35 8.36
CA ILE A 360 -5.86 20.37 7.31
C ILE A 360 -6.28 19.74 5.95
N ALA A 361 -6.12 18.42 5.79
CA ALA A 361 -6.63 17.69 4.66
C ALA A 361 -8.16 17.62 4.73
N SER A 362 -8.84 17.85 3.60
CA SER A 362 -10.29 17.70 3.55
C SER A 362 -10.68 16.22 3.70
N ASN A 363 -11.80 15.95 4.38
CA ASN A 363 -12.42 14.61 4.44
C ASN A 363 -13.00 14.15 3.09
N GLY A 364 -12.56 14.76 1.99
CA GLY A 364 -13.21 14.80 0.68
C GLY A 364 -14.49 15.64 0.68
N GLY A 365 -14.85 16.18 -0.48
CA GLY A 365 -16.09 16.94 -0.68
C GLY A 365 -17.27 16.07 -1.11
N GLU A 366 -18.35 16.75 -1.52
CA GLU A 366 -19.56 16.17 -2.09
C GLU A 366 -19.29 15.48 -3.43
N VAL A 367 -20.22 14.64 -3.87
CA VAL A 367 -20.20 14.02 -5.20
C VAL A 367 -20.75 15.03 -6.21
N PRO A 368 -19.95 15.52 -7.17
CA PRO A 368 -20.44 16.51 -8.13
C PRO A 368 -21.33 15.88 -9.20
N ARG A 369 -22.35 16.61 -9.65
CA ARG A 369 -23.06 16.29 -10.90
C ARG A 369 -22.09 16.40 -12.08
N PRO A 370 -22.25 15.59 -13.14
CA PRO A 370 -21.48 15.75 -14.36
C PRO A 370 -21.57 17.19 -14.90
N GLY A 371 -20.43 17.84 -15.07
CA GLY A 371 -20.30 19.19 -15.58
C GLY A 371 -20.67 20.30 -14.60
N GLU A 372 -20.92 19.99 -13.32
CA GLU A 372 -21.31 20.96 -12.29
C GLU A 372 -20.36 22.15 -12.19
N HIS A 373 -19.07 21.92 -12.47
CA HIS A 373 -18.03 22.92 -12.31
C HIS A 373 -17.56 23.54 -13.63
N ASN A 374 -18.25 23.30 -14.76
CA ASN A 374 -17.84 23.81 -16.08
C ASN A 374 -17.53 25.32 -16.08
N SER A 375 -18.39 26.15 -15.47
CA SER A 375 -18.18 27.61 -15.39
C SER A 375 -17.00 27.97 -14.47
N ARG A 376 -16.92 27.35 -13.28
CA ARG A 376 -15.84 27.56 -12.32
C ARG A 376 -14.47 27.23 -12.91
N VAL A 377 -14.36 26.11 -13.63
CA VAL A 377 -13.10 25.71 -14.28
C VAL A 377 -12.71 26.71 -15.37
N ARG A 378 -13.66 27.21 -16.18
CA ARG A 378 -13.38 28.26 -17.17
C ARG A 378 -12.86 29.54 -16.53
N SER A 379 -13.41 29.97 -15.39
CA SER A 379 -12.92 31.12 -14.63
C SER A 379 -11.52 30.90 -14.05
N LEU A 380 -11.22 29.70 -13.55
CA LEU A 380 -9.89 29.34 -13.04
C LEU A 380 -8.81 29.45 -14.12
N VAL A 381 -9.11 29.02 -15.35
CA VAL A 381 -8.18 29.11 -16.48
C VAL A 381 -7.95 30.56 -16.90
N ALA A 382 -9.01 31.37 -17.00
CA ALA A 382 -8.91 32.77 -17.42
C ALA A 382 -8.06 33.63 -16.47
N GLY A 383 -8.00 33.28 -15.18
CA GLY A 383 -7.22 33.99 -14.16
C GLY A 383 -5.78 33.53 -14.00
N ARG A 384 -5.32 32.50 -14.74
CA ARG A 384 -3.97 31.94 -14.60
C ARG A 384 -3.04 32.35 -15.73
N GLY A 385 -1.84 32.79 -15.37
CA GLY A 385 -0.71 32.92 -16.29
C GLY A 385 0.05 31.60 -16.42
N LYS A 386 0.80 31.43 -17.52
CA LYS A 386 1.76 30.32 -17.63
C LYS A 386 2.83 30.48 -16.55
N ALA A 387 3.13 29.39 -15.84
CA ALA A 387 4.28 29.38 -14.95
C ALA A 387 5.57 29.54 -15.79
N GLN A 388 6.51 30.33 -15.26
CA GLN A 388 7.80 30.52 -15.92
C GLN A 388 8.80 29.52 -15.35
N PRO A 389 9.53 28.77 -16.20
CA PRO A 389 10.58 27.88 -15.72
C PRO A 389 11.72 28.69 -15.11
N LEU A 390 12.12 28.34 -13.89
CA LEU A 390 13.24 28.96 -13.19
C LEU A 390 14.52 28.16 -13.47
N GLY A 391 15.13 28.40 -14.64
CA GLY A 391 16.54 28.07 -14.95
C GLY A 391 16.97 26.58 -14.94
N ASN A 392 18.13 26.30 -15.52
CA ASN A 392 18.75 24.98 -15.55
C ASN A 392 19.87 24.89 -14.49
N GLY A 393 19.52 24.46 -13.28
CA GLY A 393 20.50 24.01 -12.27
C GLY A 393 20.69 22.49 -12.27
N MET A 394 21.77 21.98 -11.67
CA MET A 394 21.91 20.54 -11.39
C MET A 394 20.78 20.09 -10.46
N ALA A 395 20.08 19.03 -10.85
CA ALA A 395 18.96 18.46 -10.10
C ALA A 395 19.45 17.75 -8.84
N ARG A 396 18.99 18.20 -7.66
CA ARG A 396 19.16 17.51 -6.37
C ARG A 396 17.91 16.69 -6.07
N SER A 397 18.08 15.55 -5.38
CA SER A 397 16.94 14.75 -4.94
C SER A 397 16.08 15.52 -3.93
N ALA A 398 14.78 15.20 -3.90
CA ALA A 398 13.80 15.94 -3.11
C ALA A 398 14.10 15.92 -1.61
N LEU A 399 14.72 14.86 -1.06
CA LEU A 399 14.99 14.72 0.37
C LEU A 399 16.48 14.83 0.72
N SER A 400 17.31 15.32 -0.22
CA SER A 400 18.74 15.49 0.01
C SER A 400 19.00 16.39 1.22
N GLY A 401 19.84 15.91 2.14
CA GLY A 401 20.19 16.62 3.37
C GLY A 401 19.21 16.42 4.53
N MET A 402 18.12 15.65 4.34
CA MET A 402 17.21 15.33 5.44
C MET A 402 17.71 14.13 6.24
N ARG A 403 17.56 14.18 7.57
CA ARG A 403 17.86 13.06 8.46
C ARG A 403 16.59 12.35 8.91
N VAL A 404 16.53 11.04 8.71
CA VAL A 404 15.39 10.19 9.09
C VAL A 404 15.85 9.17 10.11
N LEU A 405 15.09 9.05 11.20
CA LEU A 405 15.23 7.96 12.16
C LEU A 405 14.07 6.97 11.93
N GLU A 406 14.38 5.69 11.81
CA GLU A 406 13.40 4.62 11.69
C GLU A 406 13.51 3.66 12.87
N ILE A 407 12.42 3.44 13.61
CA ILE A 407 12.27 2.34 14.56
C ILE A 407 11.24 1.35 14.00
N GLY A 408 11.67 0.56 13.02
CA GLY A 408 10.80 -0.27 12.20
C GLY A 408 11.04 -1.76 12.37
N GLN A 409 9.97 -2.55 12.45
CA GLN A 409 9.99 -4.01 12.35
C GLN A 409 9.28 -4.48 11.08
N TYR A 410 9.80 -5.54 10.46
CA TYR A 410 9.18 -6.23 9.32
C TYR A 410 8.99 -5.35 8.08
N THR A 411 7.77 -4.93 7.77
CA THR A 411 7.40 -4.38 6.45
C THR A 411 7.06 -2.89 6.49
N THR A 412 6.14 -2.45 7.35
CA THR A 412 5.45 -1.15 7.21
C THR A 412 6.36 0.08 7.34
N ALA A 413 6.96 0.31 8.51
CA ALA A 413 7.93 1.40 8.69
C ALA A 413 9.23 1.16 7.90
N PRO A 414 9.76 -0.08 7.77
CA PRO A 414 10.88 -0.35 6.90
C PRO A 414 10.67 0.03 5.43
N LEU A 415 9.47 -0.18 4.87
CA LEU A 415 9.13 0.24 3.51
C LEU A 415 9.20 1.77 3.37
N VAL A 416 8.71 2.51 4.36
CA VAL A 416 8.81 3.98 4.40
C VAL A 416 10.27 4.42 4.40
N GLY A 417 11.08 3.91 5.34
CA GLY A 417 12.49 4.27 5.42
C GLY A 417 13.25 3.98 4.14
N ARG A 418 12.97 2.84 3.49
CA ARG A 418 13.59 2.47 2.21
C ARG A 418 13.29 3.49 1.11
N HIS A 419 12.03 3.91 0.98
CA HIS A 419 11.66 4.91 -0.03
C HIS A 419 12.21 6.30 0.28
N LEU A 420 12.26 6.72 1.56
CA LEU A 420 12.88 7.99 1.95
C LEU A 420 14.38 7.98 1.64
N GLY A 421 15.08 6.87 1.90
CA GLY A 421 16.49 6.68 1.56
C GLY A 421 16.73 6.74 0.05
N ALA A 422 15.90 6.02 -0.74
CA ALA A 422 15.97 6.08 -2.20
C ALA A 422 15.70 7.49 -2.75
N LEU A 423 14.87 8.30 -2.07
CA LEU A 423 14.63 9.70 -2.37
C LEU A 423 15.73 10.64 -1.82
N GLY A 424 16.86 10.10 -1.36
CA GLY A 424 18.06 10.83 -0.99
C GLY A 424 18.15 11.31 0.46
N ALA A 425 17.25 10.84 1.33
CA ALA A 425 17.36 11.11 2.76
C ALA A 425 18.46 10.26 3.41
N ASP A 426 19.06 10.77 4.48
CA ASP A 426 19.96 10.02 5.34
C ASP A 426 19.17 9.25 6.41
N VAL A 427 19.03 7.93 6.21
CA VAL A 427 18.15 7.08 7.05
C VAL A 427 18.97 6.23 8.02
N TYR A 428 18.73 6.43 9.32
CA TYR A 428 19.25 5.58 10.38
C TYR A 428 18.16 4.63 10.88
N LYS A 429 18.40 3.34 10.75
CA LYS A 429 17.57 2.30 11.35
C LYS A 429 18.01 2.07 12.79
N ILE A 430 17.18 2.47 13.74
CA ILE A 430 17.41 2.26 15.16
C ILE A 430 16.92 0.86 15.54
N GLU A 431 17.87 0.00 15.90
CA GLU A 431 17.66 -1.40 16.25
C GLU A 431 17.94 -1.62 17.75
N PRO A 432 17.19 -2.51 18.43
CA PRO A 432 17.50 -2.90 19.80
C PRO A 432 18.75 -3.79 19.86
N PRO A 433 19.28 -4.08 21.07
CA PRO A 433 20.35 -5.06 21.22
C PRO A 433 20.01 -6.41 20.59
N GLY A 434 20.92 -6.92 19.76
CA GLY A 434 20.71 -8.14 18.97
C GLY A 434 19.93 -7.95 17.65
N GLY A 435 19.53 -6.71 17.33
CA GLY A 435 18.93 -6.35 16.05
C GLY A 435 17.42 -6.59 15.96
N GLU A 436 16.84 -6.19 14.83
CA GLU A 436 15.43 -6.50 14.51
C GLU A 436 15.23 -8.00 14.23
N GLY A 437 14.07 -8.54 14.63
CA GLY A 437 13.81 -9.98 14.64
C GLY A 437 13.94 -10.68 13.28
N SER A 438 13.72 -9.97 12.17
CA SER A 438 13.85 -10.53 10.82
C SER A 438 15.29 -10.56 10.28
N ARG A 439 16.26 -9.94 10.96
CA ARG A 439 17.67 -9.86 10.51
C ARG A 439 18.27 -11.23 10.20
N GLY A 440 17.89 -12.27 10.94
CA GLY A 440 18.35 -13.66 10.75
C GLY A 440 17.33 -14.62 10.14
N TRP A 441 16.21 -14.13 9.58
CA TRP A 441 15.18 -15.03 9.05
C TRP A 441 15.62 -15.74 7.76
N PRO A 442 15.36 -17.07 7.64
CA PRO A 442 15.66 -17.80 6.42
C PRO A 442 14.72 -17.37 5.27
N PRO A 443 15.21 -17.37 4.02
CA PRO A 443 16.58 -17.72 3.62
C PRO A 443 17.60 -16.62 3.97
N VAL A 444 18.82 -17.04 4.34
CA VAL A 444 19.93 -16.16 4.75
C VAL A 444 21.11 -16.25 3.79
N GLN A 445 21.86 -15.16 3.68
CA GLN A 445 23.18 -15.10 3.08
C GLN A 445 24.16 -14.55 4.13
N GLY A 446 25.06 -15.42 4.62
CA GLY A 446 25.84 -15.14 5.82
C GLY A 446 24.96 -15.12 7.08
N ASN A 447 25.01 -14.02 7.83
CA ASN A 447 24.20 -13.79 9.04
C ASN A 447 22.93 -12.94 8.77
N ARG A 448 22.69 -12.52 7.52
CA ARG A 448 21.59 -11.64 7.14
C ARG A 448 20.55 -12.36 6.30
N GLY A 449 19.28 -12.20 6.66
CA GLY A 449 18.12 -12.69 5.93
C GLY A 449 17.85 -11.84 4.69
N TYR A 450 17.52 -12.48 3.57
CA TYR A 450 17.18 -11.77 2.33
C TYR A 450 16.00 -10.82 2.55
N PHE A 451 14.94 -11.27 3.25
CA PHE A 451 13.79 -10.42 3.57
C PHE A 451 14.20 -9.13 4.29
N PHE A 452 15.07 -9.23 5.29
CA PHE A 452 15.55 -8.07 6.03
C PHE A 452 16.30 -7.09 5.12
N VAL A 453 17.18 -7.60 4.25
CA VAL A 453 17.95 -6.75 3.33
C VAL A 453 17.05 -6.09 2.28
N PHE A 454 16.09 -6.82 1.69
CA PHE A 454 15.10 -6.26 0.76
C PHE A 454 14.29 -5.12 1.41
N SER A 455 13.89 -5.28 2.67
CA SER A 455 13.06 -4.31 3.39
C SER A 455 13.84 -3.09 3.91
N ASN A 456 15.17 -3.15 3.93
CA ASN A 456 16.00 -2.15 4.61
C ASN A 456 17.12 -1.55 3.76
N SER A 457 17.07 -1.65 2.43
CA SER A 457 18.05 -0.95 1.58
C SER A 457 18.07 0.56 1.84
N ASP A 458 19.24 1.16 1.59
CA ASP A 458 19.52 2.60 1.71
C ASP A 458 19.37 3.16 3.13
N LYS A 459 19.70 2.32 4.12
CA LYS A 459 19.71 2.67 5.55
C LYS A 459 21.03 2.29 6.20
N ARG A 460 21.33 2.96 7.31
CA ARG A 460 22.45 2.66 8.19
C ARG A 460 21.95 2.13 9.52
N SER A 461 22.39 0.95 9.92
CA SER A 461 21.99 0.35 11.19
C SER A 461 22.66 1.04 12.38
N VAL A 462 21.87 1.31 13.42
CA VAL A 462 22.30 1.88 14.69
C VAL A 462 21.74 1.02 15.81
N GLU A 463 22.60 0.48 16.67
CA GLU A 463 22.18 -0.33 17.82
C GLU A 463 22.03 0.57 19.05
N LEU A 464 20.82 0.65 19.60
CA LEU A 464 20.50 1.42 20.80
C LEU A 464 19.57 0.65 21.76
N ASP A 465 20.07 0.34 22.95
CA ASP A 465 19.23 -0.07 24.07
C ASP A 465 18.53 1.12 24.73
N LEU A 466 17.31 1.44 24.30
CA LEU A 466 16.52 2.53 24.91
C LEU A 466 16.09 2.27 26.37
N ARG A 467 16.39 1.09 26.94
CA ARG A 467 16.25 0.82 28.38
C ARG A 467 17.43 1.39 29.20
N ASN A 468 18.57 1.64 28.55
CA ASN A 468 19.74 2.29 29.15
C ASN A 468 19.62 3.83 29.07
N GLU A 469 19.92 4.56 30.16
CA GLU A 469 19.80 6.02 30.20
C GLU A 469 20.81 6.74 29.28
N ALA A 470 22.03 6.24 29.14
CA ALA A 470 23.04 6.83 28.25
C ALA A 470 22.58 6.74 26.79
N HIS A 471 22.05 5.58 26.38
CA HIS A 471 21.47 5.41 25.04
C HIS A 471 20.21 6.25 24.83
N ARG A 472 19.35 6.42 25.85
CA ARG A 472 18.25 7.40 25.79
C ARG A 472 18.76 8.82 25.58
N ALA A 473 19.83 9.23 26.27
CA ALA A 473 20.43 10.54 26.08
C ALA A 473 20.98 10.73 24.66
N ARG A 474 21.62 9.70 24.08
CA ARG A 474 22.02 9.72 22.66
C ARG A 474 20.83 9.82 21.72
N PHE A 475 19.78 9.03 21.96
CA PHE A 475 18.58 9.08 21.13
C PHE A 475 17.88 10.46 21.20
N ARG A 476 17.84 11.12 22.37
CA ARG A 476 17.37 12.51 22.49
C ARG A 476 18.16 13.46 21.59
N SER A 477 19.49 13.34 21.56
CA SER A 477 20.35 14.14 20.68
C SER A 477 20.06 13.87 19.20
N LEU A 478 19.85 12.61 18.82
CA LEU A 478 19.50 12.27 17.44
C LEU A 478 18.16 12.89 17.03
N ILE A 479 17.17 12.89 17.93
CA ILE A 479 15.85 13.49 17.69
C ILE A 479 15.92 15.00 17.48
N GLN A 480 16.82 15.70 18.18
CA GLN A 480 17.02 17.14 18.02
C GLN A 480 17.47 17.53 16.60
N ASP A 481 18.24 16.66 15.95
CA ASP A 481 18.77 16.88 14.60
C ASP A 481 17.95 16.17 13.50
N ALA A 482 16.92 15.41 13.86
CA ALA A 482 16.13 14.65 12.89
C ALA A 482 15.07 15.52 12.21
N ASP A 483 14.84 15.26 10.92
CA ASP A 483 13.71 15.81 10.18
C ASP A 483 12.46 14.95 10.35
N VAL A 484 12.65 13.63 10.35
CA VAL A 484 11.58 12.63 10.39
C VAL A 484 11.94 11.54 11.40
N LEU A 485 10.96 11.13 12.19
CA LEU A 485 10.97 9.87 12.94
C LEU A 485 9.80 9.01 12.46
N VAL A 486 10.05 7.78 12.02
CA VAL A 486 9.00 6.83 11.66
C VAL A 486 9.13 5.54 12.47
N GLU A 487 8.01 5.01 12.97
CA GLU A 487 7.99 3.78 13.75
C GLU A 487 6.71 2.97 13.54
N ASN A 488 6.78 1.66 13.78
CA ASN A 488 5.61 0.77 13.74
C ASN A 488 5.52 -0.18 14.96
N LEU A 489 5.88 0.34 16.14
CA LEU A 489 5.75 -0.36 17.40
C LEU A 489 4.29 -0.42 17.83
N LYS A 490 4.00 -1.29 18.81
CA LYS A 490 2.72 -1.27 19.51
C LYS A 490 2.49 0.14 20.09
N PRO A 491 1.32 0.78 19.88
CA PRO A 491 1.03 2.12 20.40
C PRO A 491 1.41 2.30 21.88
N GLY A 492 2.02 3.43 22.20
CA GLY A 492 2.54 3.77 23.55
C GLY A 492 3.85 3.07 23.93
N SER A 493 4.46 2.25 23.07
CA SER A 493 5.75 1.59 23.38
C SER A 493 6.91 2.57 23.48
N LEU A 494 7.00 3.50 22.53
CA LEU A 494 8.05 4.50 22.53
C LEU A 494 7.82 5.55 23.64
N GLU A 495 6.56 5.86 23.96
CA GLU A 495 6.20 6.72 25.09
C GLU A 495 6.66 6.14 26.43
N ARG A 496 6.48 4.84 26.67
CA ARG A 496 6.99 4.15 27.86
C ARG A 496 8.52 4.24 28.02
N LEU A 497 9.24 4.54 26.94
CA LEU A 497 10.69 4.76 26.94
C LEU A 497 11.07 6.24 27.10
N GLY A 498 10.08 7.14 27.29
CA GLY A 498 10.28 8.58 27.48
C GLY A 498 10.17 9.42 26.20
N PHE A 499 9.72 8.83 25.09
CA PHE A 499 9.66 9.46 23.76
C PHE A 499 8.23 9.48 23.24
N GLY A 500 7.30 9.96 24.07
CA GLY A 500 5.90 10.15 23.67
C GLY A 500 5.71 11.35 22.72
N PRO A 501 4.58 11.44 22.01
CA PRO A 501 4.36 12.45 20.97
C PRO A 501 4.58 13.90 21.44
N ALA A 502 4.03 14.26 22.60
CA ALA A 502 4.21 15.59 23.18
C ALA A 502 5.69 15.88 23.52
N LYS A 503 6.41 14.89 24.05
CA LYS A 503 7.83 15.04 24.40
C LYS A 503 8.71 15.14 23.16
N LEU A 504 8.37 14.43 22.09
CA LEU A 504 9.07 14.52 20.81
C LEU A 504 8.98 15.94 20.22
N LEU A 505 7.79 16.56 20.23
CA LEU A 505 7.64 17.95 19.78
C LEU A 505 8.32 18.97 20.69
N GLU A 506 8.37 18.71 22.00
CA GLU A 506 9.14 19.54 22.93
C GLU A 506 10.64 19.49 22.61
N LEU A 507 11.16 18.30 22.31
CA LEU A 507 12.58 18.11 21.93
C LEU A 507 12.90 18.71 20.57
N ASN A 508 11.99 18.58 19.61
CA ASN A 508 12.16 19.09 18.26
C ASN A 508 10.80 19.54 17.67
N PRO A 509 10.49 20.86 17.73
CA PRO A 509 9.24 21.40 17.20
C PRO A 509 9.09 21.30 15.67
N LYS A 510 10.16 20.93 14.95
CA LYS A 510 10.17 20.76 13.49
C LYS A 510 10.06 19.30 13.06
N LEU A 511 10.04 18.36 14.00
CA LEU A 511 10.03 16.93 13.71
C LEU A 511 8.72 16.50 13.05
N VAL A 512 8.80 15.77 11.94
CA VAL A 512 7.68 14.97 11.43
C VAL A 512 7.77 13.60 12.08
N TYR A 513 6.88 13.30 13.03
CA TYR A 513 6.78 12.00 13.66
C TYR A 513 5.64 11.20 13.06
N CYS A 514 5.91 9.98 12.60
CA CYS A 514 4.94 9.07 11.99
C CYS A 514 4.91 7.74 12.74
N ALA A 515 3.78 7.46 13.39
CA ALA A 515 3.49 6.19 14.01
C ALA A 515 2.56 5.39 13.10
N ILE A 516 2.91 4.14 12.78
CA ILE A 516 2.09 3.27 11.95
C ILE A 516 1.72 2.00 12.72
N SER A 517 0.44 1.74 12.91
CA SER A 517 -0.02 0.55 13.64
C SER A 517 -1.27 -0.06 13.01
N GLY A 518 -1.64 -1.27 13.42
CA GLY A 518 -2.75 -2.00 12.79
C GLY A 518 -4.10 -1.27 12.83
N PHE A 519 -4.40 -0.62 13.96
CA PHE A 519 -5.68 0.06 14.19
C PHE A 519 -5.54 1.56 14.48
N GLY A 520 -4.32 2.09 14.47
CA GLY A 520 -4.00 3.46 14.89
C GLY A 520 -3.78 3.59 16.40
N ALA A 521 -3.14 4.68 16.81
CA ALA A 521 -2.95 5.06 18.21
C ALA A 521 -4.26 5.56 18.84
N SER A 522 -5.07 6.34 18.09
CA SER A 522 -6.47 6.61 18.45
C SER A 522 -7.35 5.49 17.90
N SER A 523 -7.76 4.56 18.75
CA SER A 523 -8.46 3.34 18.33
C SER A 523 -9.54 2.90 19.32
N SER A 524 -10.60 2.27 18.80
CA SER A 524 -11.59 1.53 19.61
C SER A 524 -11.02 0.22 20.18
N TYR A 525 -9.82 -0.18 19.75
CA TYR A 525 -9.11 -1.39 20.16
C TYR A 525 -7.76 -1.06 20.85
N PRO A 526 -7.76 -0.29 21.96
CA PRO A 526 -6.53 0.18 22.57
C PRO A 526 -5.62 -0.99 22.98
N GLY A 527 -4.38 -0.98 22.47
CA GLY A 527 -3.37 -1.99 22.79
C GLY A 527 -3.64 -3.39 22.23
N ARG A 528 -4.66 -3.57 21.38
CA ARG A 528 -4.93 -4.85 20.71
C ARG A 528 -3.82 -5.17 19.70
N PRO A 529 -3.20 -6.36 19.77
CA PRO A 529 -2.18 -6.74 18.81
C PRO A 529 -2.78 -6.99 17.43
N ALA A 530 -2.08 -6.52 16.39
CA ALA A 530 -2.47 -6.70 15.00
C ALA A 530 -1.24 -7.00 14.15
N PHE A 531 -1.37 -8.00 13.28
CA PHE A 531 -0.46 -8.27 12.18
C PHE A 531 -1.18 -7.97 10.87
N ASP A 532 -0.45 -7.87 9.76
CA ASP A 532 -0.99 -7.70 8.41
C ASP A 532 -2.27 -8.53 8.18
N THR A 533 -2.21 -9.85 8.42
CA THR A 533 -3.37 -10.73 8.17
C THR A 533 -4.59 -10.41 9.03
N VAL A 534 -4.41 -9.94 10.29
CA VAL A 534 -5.53 -9.48 11.13
C VAL A 534 -6.18 -8.26 10.52
N VAL A 535 -5.38 -7.34 9.96
CA VAL A 535 -5.90 -6.17 9.25
C VAL A 535 -6.60 -6.60 7.96
N GLN A 536 -6.04 -7.54 7.18
CA GLN A 536 -6.72 -8.08 5.99
C GLN A 536 -8.08 -8.72 6.33
N ALA A 537 -8.19 -9.42 7.47
CA ALA A 537 -9.46 -9.96 7.95
C ALA A 537 -10.47 -8.84 8.24
N MET A 538 -10.01 -7.77 8.88
CA MET A 538 -10.87 -6.68 9.36
C MET A 538 -11.05 -5.52 8.35
N SER A 539 -10.54 -5.67 7.13
CA SER A 539 -10.65 -4.67 6.05
C SER A 539 -11.50 -5.13 4.85
N GLY A 540 -12.07 -6.35 4.90
CA GLY A 540 -12.81 -6.94 3.78
C GLY A 540 -11.97 -7.74 2.79
N PHE A 541 -10.64 -7.64 2.85
CA PHE A 541 -9.74 -8.25 1.86
C PHE A 541 -9.88 -9.77 1.76
N MET A 542 -9.95 -10.44 2.91
CA MET A 542 -10.09 -11.89 2.95
C MET A 542 -11.46 -12.38 2.47
N ASP A 543 -12.53 -11.62 2.72
CA ASP A 543 -13.88 -11.96 2.26
C ASP A 543 -14.03 -11.78 0.75
N LEU A 544 -13.41 -10.73 0.20
CA LEU A 544 -13.32 -10.49 -1.24
C LEU A 544 -12.50 -11.58 -1.96
N THR A 545 -11.54 -12.18 -1.26
CA THR A 545 -10.65 -13.22 -1.80
C THR A 545 -11.05 -14.59 -1.27
N ARG A 546 -11.97 -15.29 -1.94
CA ARG A 546 -12.46 -16.61 -1.51
C ARG A 546 -11.95 -17.74 -2.38
N VAL A 547 -11.43 -18.79 -1.73
CA VAL A 547 -11.03 -20.04 -2.38
C VAL A 547 -11.89 -21.17 -1.83
N ASN A 548 -12.67 -21.82 -2.71
CA ASN A 548 -13.62 -22.88 -2.33
C ASN A 548 -14.57 -22.45 -1.18
N GLY A 549 -15.03 -21.19 -1.21
CA GLY A 549 -15.91 -20.64 -0.18
C GLY A 549 -15.21 -20.25 1.13
N VAL A 550 -13.89 -20.45 1.27
CA VAL A 550 -13.12 -20.05 2.44
C VAL A 550 -12.50 -18.66 2.20
N PRO A 551 -12.75 -17.66 3.07
CA PRO A 551 -12.05 -16.38 3.01
C PRO A 551 -10.55 -16.59 3.13
N THR A 552 -9.78 -16.04 2.21
CA THR A 552 -8.35 -16.32 2.04
C THR A 552 -7.56 -15.02 2.00
N LYS A 553 -6.46 -14.93 2.74
CA LYS A 553 -5.57 -13.77 2.70
C LYS A 553 -4.91 -13.64 1.34
N ALA A 554 -4.53 -12.42 0.97
CA ALA A 554 -3.55 -12.23 -0.09
C ALA A 554 -2.23 -12.92 0.28
N GLY A 555 -1.51 -13.43 -0.73
CA GLY A 555 -0.19 -14.02 -0.52
C GLY A 555 0.79 -13.02 0.10
N ILE A 556 0.80 -11.80 -0.45
CA ILE A 556 1.61 -10.65 -0.04
C ILE A 556 1.12 -10.01 1.26
N SER A 557 1.97 -9.19 1.88
CA SER A 557 1.65 -8.38 3.08
C SER A 557 0.89 -7.11 2.69
N ALA A 558 -0.32 -7.28 2.15
CA ALA A 558 -1.06 -6.22 1.48
C ALA A 558 -1.39 -5.02 2.40
N ALA A 559 -1.81 -5.29 3.65
CA ALA A 559 -2.15 -4.22 4.59
C ALA A 559 -0.91 -3.47 5.08
N ASP A 560 0.19 -4.18 5.32
CA ASP A 560 1.48 -3.55 5.67
C ASP A 560 1.99 -2.65 4.52
N ILE A 561 1.93 -3.13 3.27
CA ILE A 561 2.40 -2.37 2.11
C ILE A 561 1.57 -1.12 1.90
N LEU A 562 0.24 -1.24 1.96
CA LEU A 562 -0.66 -0.08 1.85
C LEU A 562 -0.44 0.90 3.01
N GLY A 563 -0.32 0.41 4.25
CA GLY A 563 -0.01 1.23 5.42
C GLY A 563 1.32 1.97 5.29
N GLY A 564 2.35 1.32 4.76
CA GLY A 564 3.65 1.94 4.51
C GLY A 564 3.60 2.98 3.39
N ALA A 565 2.90 2.69 2.28
CA ALA A 565 2.72 3.66 1.20
C ALA A 565 1.96 4.91 1.67
N PHE A 566 0.93 4.75 2.51
CA PHE A 566 0.26 5.88 3.17
C PHE A 566 1.16 6.62 4.15
N GLY A 567 2.00 5.91 4.92
CA GLY A 567 2.98 6.51 5.82
C GLY A 567 3.98 7.39 5.07
N LEU A 568 4.53 6.90 3.95
CA LEU A 568 5.41 7.67 3.07
C LEU A 568 4.71 8.92 2.55
N LEU A 569 3.50 8.77 2.01
CA LEU A 569 2.71 9.87 1.46
C LEU A 569 2.38 10.93 2.51
N SER A 570 2.02 10.51 3.72
CA SER A 570 1.71 11.40 4.85
C SER A 570 2.95 12.17 5.31
N ILE A 571 4.13 11.51 5.36
CA ILE A 571 5.40 12.17 5.68
C ILE A 571 5.74 13.21 4.61
N LEU A 572 5.62 12.89 3.32
CA LEU A 572 5.90 13.83 2.24
C LEU A 572 4.97 15.05 2.28
N ALA A 573 3.68 14.83 2.55
CA ALA A 573 2.72 15.92 2.74
C ALA A 573 3.09 16.77 3.97
N ALA A 574 3.40 16.16 5.10
CA ALA A 574 3.82 16.87 6.32
C ALA A 574 5.11 17.66 6.12
N VAL A 575 6.06 17.15 5.33
CA VAL A 575 7.29 17.88 4.97
C VAL A 575 6.97 19.12 4.13
N LEU A 576 6.04 19.04 3.16
CA LEU A 576 5.58 20.21 2.42
C LEU A 576 4.93 21.26 3.32
N ILE A 577 4.10 20.84 4.28
CA ILE A 577 3.48 21.75 5.25
C ILE A 577 4.55 22.38 6.14
N ARG A 578 5.53 21.59 6.59
CA ARG A 578 6.65 22.08 7.41
C ARG A 578 7.51 23.07 6.65
N ASP A 579 7.78 22.84 5.36
CA ASP A 579 8.56 23.76 4.52
C ASP A 579 7.87 25.14 4.41
N GLN A 580 6.53 25.18 4.51
CA GLN A 580 5.74 26.42 4.51
C GLN A 580 5.59 27.05 5.91
N SER A 581 5.35 26.24 6.93
CA SER A 581 4.97 26.68 8.29
C SER A 581 6.14 26.76 9.27
N GLY A 582 7.25 26.09 8.97
CA GLY A 582 8.38 25.90 9.88
C GLY A 582 8.12 24.93 11.05
N ARG A 583 6.98 24.23 11.09
CA ARG A 583 6.58 23.34 12.19
C ARG A 583 6.43 21.88 11.75
N GLY A 584 6.79 20.97 12.64
CA GLY A 584 6.63 19.54 12.47
C GLY A 584 5.18 19.07 12.68
N HIS A 585 4.95 17.78 12.44
CA HIS A 585 3.62 17.15 12.50
C HIS A 585 3.67 15.78 13.16
N LEU A 586 2.59 15.42 13.84
CA LEU A 586 2.36 14.09 14.40
C LEU A 586 1.37 13.34 13.50
N LEU A 587 1.80 12.23 12.91
CA LEU A 587 1.01 11.40 12.01
C LEU A 587 0.68 10.05 12.68
N ASP A 588 -0.62 9.74 12.80
CA ASP A 588 -1.14 8.47 13.34
C ASP A 588 -1.80 7.64 12.23
N ILE A 589 -1.01 6.74 11.65
CA ILE A 589 -1.43 5.90 10.52
C ILE A 589 -1.97 4.56 11.02
N SER A 590 -3.22 4.28 10.63
CA SER A 590 -3.87 2.98 10.83
C SER A 590 -3.80 2.16 9.54
N MET A 591 -3.25 0.95 9.62
CA MET A 591 -3.22 0.02 8.49
C MET A 591 -4.64 -0.40 8.09
N GLN A 592 -5.58 -0.46 9.03
CA GLN A 592 -6.99 -0.75 8.73
C GLN A 592 -7.62 0.36 7.88
N ASP A 593 -7.36 1.62 8.19
CA ASP A 593 -7.89 2.77 7.44
C ASP A 593 -7.37 2.73 5.99
N ALA A 594 -6.05 2.51 5.85
CA ALA A 594 -5.38 2.34 4.57
C ALA A 594 -5.95 1.19 3.74
N ALA A 595 -6.12 0.02 4.36
CA ALA A 595 -6.65 -1.17 3.70
C ALA A 595 -8.11 -0.98 3.27
N VAL A 596 -8.94 -0.40 4.13
CA VAL A 596 -10.35 -0.12 3.81
C VAL A 596 -10.48 0.89 2.68
N ALA A 597 -9.63 1.91 2.63
CA ALA A 597 -9.63 2.89 1.55
C ALA A 597 -9.37 2.24 0.18
N ALA A 598 -8.58 1.16 0.11
CA ALA A 598 -8.38 0.38 -1.11
C ALA A 598 -9.62 -0.39 -1.59
N THR A 599 -10.62 -0.57 -0.73
CA THR A 599 -11.91 -1.17 -1.11
C THR A 599 -12.92 -0.15 -1.60
N ALA A 600 -12.66 1.16 -1.55
CA ALA A 600 -13.67 2.21 -1.76
C ALA A 600 -14.53 2.03 -3.02
N GLY A 601 -13.93 1.65 -4.16
CA GLY A 601 -14.66 1.41 -5.41
C GLY A 601 -15.65 0.24 -5.36
N LEU A 602 -15.47 -0.68 -4.40
CA LEU A 602 -16.33 -1.84 -4.15
C LEU A 602 -17.48 -1.53 -3.18
N TRP A 603 -17.45 -0.36 -2.52
CA TRP A 603 -18.55 0.10 -1.68
C TRP A 603 -19.68 0.58 -2.59
N ASN A 604 -20.91 0.23 -2.25
CA ASN A 604 -22.11 0.57 -3.04
C ASN A 604 -22.13 -0.03 -4.47
N ALA A 605 -21.11 -0.78 -4.86
CA ALA A 605 -20.99 -1.31 -6.21
C ALA A 605 -22.04 -2.40 -6.47
N LYS A 606 -22.64 -2.35 -7.67
CA LYS A 606 -23.44 -3.47 -8.18
C LYS A 606 -22.50 -4.63 -8.52
N PRO A 607 -22.95 -5.89 -8.39
CA PRO A 607 -22.15 -7.03 -8.82
C PRO A 607 -21.74 -6.87 -10.29
N ALA A 608 -20.44 -7.03 -10.58
CA ALA A 608 -19.93 -7.01 -11.95
C ALA A 608 -20.58 -8.12 -12.78
N ALA A 609 -20.88 -7.81 -14.05
CA ALA A 609 -21.53 -8.73 -14.99
C ALA A 609 -20.61 -9.87 -15.47
N SER A 610 -19.29 -9.64 -15.49
CA SER A 610 -18.26 -10.64 -15.78
C SER A 610 -17.16 -10.59 -14.71
N ARG A 611 -16.45 -11.71 -14.54
CA ARG A 611 -15.32 -11.80 -13.61
C ARG A 611 -14.14 -12.49 -14.29
N PRO A 612 -12.91 -12.00 -14.10
CA PRO A 612 -11.73 -12.71 -14.55
C PRO A 612 -11.65 -14.08 -13.88
N PHE A 613 -11.20 -15.09 -14.61
CA PHE A 613 -11.09 -16.46 -14.11
C PHE A 613 -9.77 -17.11 -14.53
N ILE A 614 -9.35 -18.08 -13.72
CA ILE A 614 -8.10 -18.81 -13.89
C ILE A 614 -8.37 -20.14 -14.59
N VAL A 615 -7.64 -20.40 -15.66
CA VAL A 615 -7.74 -21.63 -16.45
C VAL A 615 -6.43 -22.41 -16.33
N ARG A 616 -6.53 -23.73 -16.17
CA ARG A 616 -5.38 -24.63 -16.15
C ARG A 616 -4.84 -24.84 -17.57
N CYS A 617 -3.52 -24.83 -17.69
CA CYS A 617 -2.77 -25.07 -18.92
C CYS A 617 -1.76 -26.21 -18.71
N ALA A 618 -1.16 -26.69 -19.79
CA ALA A 618 -0.17 -27.78 -19.76
C ALA A 618 1.09 -27.42 -18.95
N ASP A 619 1.44 -26.14 -18.88
CA ASP A 619 2.64 -25.60 -18.23
C ASP A 619 2.34 -24.58 -17.11
N GLY A 620 1.09 -24.56 -16.60
CA GLY A 620 0.71 -23.66 -15.51
C GLY A 620 -0.74 -23.20 -15.60
N PHE A 621 -0.95 -21.89 -15.49
CA PHE A 621 -2.28 -21.27 -15.52
C PHE A 621 -2.27 -19.98 -16.34
N ALA A 622 -3.43 -19.62 -16.87
CA ALA A 622 -3.70 -18.33 -17.51
C ALA A 622 -4.90 -17.66 -16.86
N CYS A 623 -4.89 -16.33 -16.81
CA CYS A 623 -6.02 -15.51 -16.41
C CYS A 623 -6.70 -14.97 -17.65
N LEU A 624 -8.02 -15.15 -17.76
CA LEU A 624 -8.85 -14.62 -18.84
C LEU A 624 -9.86 -13.62 -18.25
N GLU A 625 -10.10 -12.51 -18.94
CA GLU A 625 -11.01 -11.45 -18.50
C GLU A 625 -12.01 -11.09 -19.61
N PRO A 626 -13.12 -11.83 -19.74
CA PRO A 626 -14.14 -11.57 -20.76
C PRO A 626 -15.01 -10.34 -20.42
N GLU A 627 -15.48 -9.60 -21.42
CA GLU A 627 -16.39 -8.44 -21.21
C GLU A 627 -17.82 -8.84 -20.80
N ALA A 628 -18.26 -10.05 -21.17
CA ALA A 628 -19.53 -10.66 -20.75
C ALA A 628 -19.40 -12.18 -20.87
N ILE A 629 -20.23 -12.94 -20.15
CA ILE A 629 -20.42 -14.42 -20.19
C ILE A 629 -19.78 -15.18 -18.99
N ASP A 630 -20.35 -16.36 -18.67
CA ASP A 630 -19.77 -17.43 -17.85
C ASP A 630 -18.46 -17.97 -18.47
N SER A 631 -17.50 -18.34 -17.61
CA SER A 631 -16.19 -18.87 -17.95
C SER A 631 -16.16 -19.92 -19.07
N GLU A 632 -17.10 -20.88 -19.08
CA GLU A 632 -17.14 -21.94 -20.10
C GLU A 632 -17.58 -21.42 -21.48
N ALA A 633 -18.55 -20.51 -21.53
CA ALA A 633 -19.08 -20.03 -22.80
C ALA A 633 -18.11 -19.06 -23.52
N VAL A 634 -17.18 -18.45 -22.79
CA VAL A 634 -16.04 -17.72 -23.37
C VAL A 634 -15.10 -18.67 -24.12
N LEU A 635 -14.78 -19.82 -23.53
CA LEU A 635 -13.92 -20.83 -24.17
C LEU A 635 -14.62 -21.40 -25.42
N VAL A 636 -15.91 -21.70 -25.32
CA VAL A 636 -16.71 -22.16 -26.47
C VAL A 636 -16.73 -21.12 -27.60
N ALA A 637 -16.83 -19.82 -27.28
CA ALA A 637 -16.84 -18.74 -28.26
C ALA A 637 -15.54 -18.67 -29.09
N ILE A 638 -14.41 -19.09 -28.51
CA ILE A 638 -13.12 -19.18 -29.21
C ILE A 638 -12.80 -20.59 -29.73
N GLY A 639 -13.79 -21.49 -29.74
CA GLY A 639 -13.66 -22.85 -30.26
C GLY A 639 -12.80 -23.76 -29.38
N LEU A 640 -12.69 -23.48 -28.08
CA LEU A 640 -11.92 -24.25 -27.11
C LEU A 640 -12.83 -24.87 -26.05
N THR A 641 -12.39 -25.99 -25.48
CA THR A 641 -12.93 -26.57 -24.25
C THR A 641 -11.92 -26.42 -23.11
N VAL A 642 -12.36 -26.63 -21.86
CA VAL A 642 -11.44 -26.70 -20.70
C VAL A 642 -10.35 -27.75 -20.94
N GLY A 643 -10.69 -28.91 -21.50
CA GLY A 643 -9.72 -29.96 -21.81
C GLY A 643 -8.73 -29.57 -22.91
N ASP A 644 -9.10 -28.69 -23.85
CA ASP A 644 -8.15 -28.14 -24.82
C ASP A 644 -7.16 -27.20 -24.15
N CYS A 645 -7.64 -26.31 -23.27
CA CYS A 645 -6.79 -25.42 -22.49
C CYS A 645 -5.76 -26.19 -21.67
N GLU A 646 -6.15 -27.29 -21.02
CA GLU A 646 -5.23 -28.15 -20.24
C GLU A 646 -4.12 -28.79 -21.06
N ARG A 647 -4.30 -28.93 -22.38
CA ARG A 647 -3.29 -29.46 -23.31
C ARG A 647 -2.47 -28.36 -23.99
N MET A 648 -2.88 -27.09 -23.89
CA MET A 648 -2.18 -25.95 -24.44
C MET A 648 -1.20 -25.36 -23.42
N THR A 649 -0.06 -24.86 -23.89
CA THR A 649 0.77 -23.96 -23.07
C THR A 649 0.01 -22.65 -22.82
N ARG A 650 0.22 -22.03 -21.66
CA ARG A 650 -0.42 -20.76 -21.29
C ARG A 650 -0.20 -19.66 -22.32
N GLU A 651 0.97 -19.57 -22.95
CA GLU A 651 1.23 -18.53 -23.98
C GLU A 651 0.39 -18.73 -25.23
N ARG A 652 0.28 -19.97 -25.72
CA ARG A 652 -0.61 -20.28 -26.85
C ARG A 652 -2.08 -20.00 -26.53
N LEU A 653 -2.50 -20.17 -25.28
CA LEU A 653 -3.84 -19.81 -24.84
C LEU A 653 -4.02 -18.30 -24.81
N VAL A 654 -3.09 -17.55 -24.22
CA VAL A 654 -3.10 -16.07 -24.20
C VAL A 654 -3.17 -15.52 -25.62
N GLU A 655 -2.31 -15.98 -26.53
CA GLU A 655 -2.34 -15.57 -27.95
C GLU A 655 -3.68 -15.90 -28.63
N ALA A 656 -4.31 -17.02 -28.28
CA ALA A 656 -5.62 -17.39 -28.83
C ALA A 656 -6.73 -16.46 -28.32
N CYS A 657 -6.71 -16.12 -27.03
CA CYS A 657 -7.62 -15.15 -26.44
C CYS A 657 -7.44 -13.75 -27.03
N GLU A 658 -6.19 -13.28 -27.17
CA GLU A 658 -5.87 -11.99 -27.77
C GLU A 658 -6.36 -11.88 -29.21
N ARG A 659 -6.16 -12.94 -30.03
CA ARG A 659 -6.70 -12.99 -31.41
C ARG A 659 -8.24 -12.91 -31.46
N ALA A 660 -8.90 -13.36 -30.40
CA ALA A 660 -10.35 -13.29 -30.26
C ALA A 660 -10.84 -12.00 -29.56
N GLY A 661 -9.93 -11.07 -29.21
CA GLY A 661 -10.27 -9.85 -28.50
C GLY A 661 -10.62 -10.07 -27.02
N ILE A 662 -10.23 -11.20 -26.42
CA ILE A 662 -10.41 -11.48 -25.00
C ILE A 662 -9.09 -11.15 -24.27
N PRO A 663 -9.09 -10.16 -23.38
CA PRO A 663 -7.92 -9.88 -22.55
C PRO A 663 -7.49 -11.11 -21.74
N ALA A 664 -6.21 -11.46 -21.82
CA ALA A 664 -5.66 -12.60 -21.11
C ALA A 664 -4.19 -12.36 -20.73
N ALA A 665 -3.73 -13.05 -19.69
CA ALA A 665 -2.33 -13.03 -19.27
C ALA A 665 -1.92 -14.37 -18.65
N ALA A 666 -0.68 -14.78 -18.90
CA ALA A 666 -0.10 -15.92 -18.22
C ALA A 666 0.02 -15.64 -16.71
N VAL A 667 -0.38 -16.60 -15.87
CA VAL A 667 -0.05 -16.54 -14.44
C VAL A 667 1.43 -16.90 -14.29
N ARG A 668 2.23 -15.91 -13.92
CA ARG A 668 3.68 -16.03 -13.79
C ARG A 668 4.05 -16.41 -12.36
N SER A 669 5.00 -17.32 -12.21
CA SER A 669 5.63 -17.57 -10.91
C SER A 669 6.56 -16.42 -10.53
N VAL A 670 6.88 -16.32 -9.23
CA VAL A 670 7.84 -15.31 -8.73
C VAL A 670 9.20 -15.38 -9.46
N GLY A 671 9.67 -16.59 -9.79
CA GLY A 671 10.92 -16.76 -10.53
C GLY A 671 10.84 -16.28 -11.98
N GLU A 672 9.70 -16.49 -12.64
CA GLU A 672 9.47 -15.99 -14.01
C GLU A 672 9.33 -14.47 -14.04
N VAL A 673 8.69 -13.90 -13.03
CA VAL A 673 8.60 -12.45 -12.85
C VAL A 673 9.98 -11.85 -12.65
N ALA A 674 10.81 -12.43 -11.80
CA ALA A 674 12.15 -11.92 -11.53
C ALA A 674 13.06 -11.91 -12.79
N CYS A 675 12.88 -12.89 -13.68
CA CYS A 675 13.60 -12.99 -14.93
C CYS A 675 12.87 -12.40 -16.15
N SER A 676 11.68 -11.81 -15.96
CA SER A 676 10.86 -11.30 -17.06
C SER A 676 11.59 -10.19 -17.83
N PRO A 677 11.54 -10.17 -19.17
CA PRO A 677 12.03 -9.05 -19.96
C PRO A 677 11.49 -7.69 -19.50
N GLN A 678 10.25 -7.64 -19.01
CA GLN A 678 9.67 -6.41 -18.46
C GLN A 678 10.34 -5.98 -17.15
N THR A 679 10.55 -6.93 -16.23
CA THR A 679 11.26 -6.68 -14.95
C THR A 679 12.69 -6.21 -15.18
N ILE A 680 13.39 -6.83 -16.13
CA ILE A 680 14.77 -6.47 -16.49
C ILE A 680 14.81 -5.07 -17.13
N ALA A 681 13.96 -4.81 -18.13
CA ALA A 681 13.93 -3.52 -18.82
C ALA A 681 13.61 -2.36 -17.88
N ARG A 682 12.78 -2.62 -16.86
CA ARG A 682 12.43 -1.64 -15.83
C ARG A 682 13.40 -1.64 -14.64
N GLN A 683 14.36 -2.56 -14.56
CA GLN A 683 15.31 -2.64 -13.43
C GLN A 683 14.60 -2.74 -12.07
N LEU A 684 13.57 -3.58 -11.95
CA LEU A 684 12.80 -3.70 -10.70
C LEU A 684 13.54 -4.48 -9.62
N ILE A 685 14.43 -5.38 -10.04
CA ILE A 685 15.35 -6.12 -9.17
C ILE A 685 16.76 -5.77 -9.64
N ILE A 686 17.58 -5.27 -8.72
CA ILE A 686 18.95 -4.84 -9.00
C ILE A 686 19.92 -5.55 -8.07
N GLU A 687 21.11 -5.88 -8.59
CA GLU A 687 22.14 -6.61 -7.87
C GLU A 687 23.24 -5.64 -7.41
N ILE A 688 23.28 -5.34 -6.12
CA ILE A 688 24.23 -4.38 -5.52
C ILE A 688 25.29 -5.12 -4.70
N PRO A 689 26.59 -4.79 -4.83
CA PRO A 689 27.61 -5.29 -3.92
C PRO A 689 27.41 -4.70 -2.51
N GLY A 690 27.37 -5.56 -1.50
CA GLY A 690 27.39 -5.16 -0.10
C GLY A 690 28.80 -4.99 0.44
N ASP A 691 28.88 -4.33 1.60
CA ASP A 691 30.15 -4.10 2.32
C ASP A 691 30.82 -5.42 2.77
N ASP A 692 30.08 -6.53 2.78
CA ASP A 692 30.60 -7.89 3.03
C ASP A 692 31.17 -8.58 1.79
N GLY A 693 31.29 -7.86 0.67
CA GLY A 693 31.79 -8.38 -0.61
C GLY A 693 30.81 -9.29 -1.35
N ARG A 694 29.62 -9.54 -0.80
CA ARG A 694 28.56 -10.34 -1.45
C ARG A 694 27.66 -9.45 -2.30
N ARG A 695 27.03 -10.02 -3.32
CA ARG A 695 25.99 -9.33 -4.09
C ARG A 695 24.62 -9.63 -3.49
N TRP A 696 23.82 -8.58 -3.35
CA TRP A 696 22.48 -8.61 -2.81
C TRP A 696 21.46 -8.19 -3.88
N PRO A 697 20.42 -9.00 -4.13
CA PRO A 697 19.27 -8.55 -4.89
C PRO A 697 18.47 -7.58 -4.04
N LEU A 698 18.18 -6.41 -4.58
CA LEU A 698 17.36 -5.38 -3.96
C LEU A 698 16.18 -5.04 -4.85
N LEU A 699 15.07 -4.63 -4.22
CA LEU A 699 13.93 -4.07 -4.92
C LEU A 699 14.22 -2.61 -5.21
N ASN A 700 14.05 -2.21 -6.47
CA ASN A 700 14.12 -0.80 -6.85
C ASN A 700 12.84 -0.05 -6.40
N SER A 701 12.83 1.27 -6.57
CA SER A 701 11.66 2.10 -6.29
C SER A 701 10.64 2.02 -7.43
N PRO A 702 9.33 1.89 -7.15
CA PRO A 702 8.29 2.03 -8.17
C PRO A 702 8.05 3.49 -8.56
N LEU A 703 8.58 4.47 -7.80
CA LEU A 703 8.53 5.88 -8.18
C LEU A 703 9.59 6.15 -9.25
N ARG A 704 9.19 6.57 -10.45
CA ARG A 704 10.14 7.00 -11.50
C ARG A 704 9.94 8.45 -11.87
N LEU A 705 10.89 9.28 -11.49
CA LEU A 705 10.92 10.70 -11.79
C LEU A 705 12.00 10.97 -12.85
N SER A 706 11.64 11.65 -13.95
CA SER A 706 12.54 11.78 -15.10
C SER A 706 13.78 12.63 -14.86
N ARG A 707 13.75 13.56 -13.89
CA ARG A 707 14.88 14.47 -13.58
C ARG A 707 15.52 14.23 -12.22
N THR A 708 14.78 13.63 -11.29
CA THR A 708 15.23 13.33 -9.92
C THR A 708 14.88 11.90 -9.55
N PRO A 709 15.35 10.90 -10.32
CA PRO A 709 14.98 9.50 -10.08
C PRO A 709 15.45 9.05 -8.68
N PRO A 710 14.63 8.30 -7.93
CA PRO A 710 15.08 7.67 -6.71
C PRO A 710 16.22 6.69 -7.00
N LEU A 711 17.19 6.61 -6.11
CA LEU A 711 18.39 5.79 -6.27
C LEU A 711 18.46 4.78 -5.13
N VAL A 712 18.29 3.50 -5.48
CA VAL A 712 18.59 2.39 -4.57
C VAL A 712 20.04 1.98 -4.81
N GLY A 713 20.88 2.15 -3.79
CA GLY A 713 22.34 2.13 -3.92
C GLY A 713 23.07 1.26 -2.90
N LYS A 714 22.47 0.95 -1.75
CA LYS A 714 23.18 0.21 -0.68
C LYS A 714 22.30 -0.83 0.02
N PRO A 715 22.74 -2.10 0.18
CA PRO A 715 22.12 -3.00 1.15
C PRO A 715 22.45 -2.55 2.59
N ILE A 716 21.53 -2.74 3.54
CA ILE A 716 21.79 -2.44 4.96
C ILE A 716 22.97 -3.26 5.48
N GLY A 717 23.87 -2.65 6.26
CA GLY A 717 25.07 -3.31 6.78
C GLY A 717 24.86 -4.13 8.06
N GLU A 718 25.95 -4.32 8.79
CA GLU A 718 25.95 -5.01 10.09
C GLU A 718 25.22 -4.21 11.17
N LEU A 719 24.77 -4.90 12.23
CA LEU A 719 24.12 -4.25 13.34
C LEU A 719 25.06 -3.19 13.96
N GLY A 720 24.56 -1.96 14.11
CA GLY A 720 25.34 -0.88 14.70
C GLY A 720 26.47 -0.33 13.82
N GLU A 721 26.45 -0.57 12.50
CA GLU A 721 27.48 -0.05 11.58
C GLU A 721 27.72 1.46 11.69
N ALA A 722 26.69 2.23 12.07
CA ALA A 722 26.77 3.69 12.24
C ALA A 722 27.03 4.14 13.69
N ASN A 723 27.24 3.22 14.65
CA ASN A 723 27.45 3.60 16.06
C ASN A 723 28.71 4.46 16.25
N SER A 724 29.81 4.15 15.56
CA SER A 724 31.07 4.90 15.67
C SER A 724 30.94 6.32 15.12
N GLU A 725 30.31 6.48 13.95
CA GLU A 725 29.97 7.77 13.35
C GLU A 725 29.12 8.61 14.29
N LEU A 726 28.13 7.99 14.93
CA LEU A 726 27.20 8.65 15.84
C LEU A 726 27.71 8.72 17.27
N ARG A 727 28.96 8.35 17.56
CA ARG A 727 29.56 8.35 18.92
C ARG A 727 28.68 7.67 19.96
N ILE A 728 28.17 6.49 19.62
CA ILE A 728 27.41 5.61 20.52
C ILE A 728 28.40 4.59 21.07
N SER A 729 28.61 4.58 22.38
CA SER A 729 29.44 3.58 23.08
C SER A 729 28.78 2.21 23.00
N SER A 730 29.58 1.13 23.02
CA SER A 730 29.01 -0.22 23.05
C SER A 730 28.30 -0.45 24.40
N PRO A 731 27.31 -1.37 24.48
CA PRO A 731 26.68 -1.71 25.75
C PRO A 731 27.62 -2.29 26.82
N GLU A 732 28.86 -2.65 26.43
CA GLU A 732 29.87 -3.32 27.26
C GLU A 732 30.97 -2.37 27.81
N GLU A 733 30.93 -1.08 27.43
CA GLU A 733 31.71 0.02 28.05
C GLU A 733 30.86 0.80 29.05
#